data_AF-A0A318UAP4-F1
#
_entry.id   AF-A0A318UAP4-F1
#
_cell.length_a   1.000
_cell.length_b   1.000
_cell.length_c   1.000
_cell.angle_alpha   90.00
_cell.angle_beta   90.00
_cell.angle_gamma   90.00
#
_symmetry.space_group_name_H-M   'P 1'
#
loop_
_entity.id
_entity.type
_entity.pdbx_description
1 polymer ?
#
loop_
_entity_poly.entity_id
_entity_poly.type
_entity_poly.pdbx_seq_one_letter_code
_entity_poly.pdbx_strand_id
1 'polypeptide(L)'
;MISTGEIKKFSCKTNIPCCKAALFLLNLLPMGQSVLVTLWLILNLGTLLKEFRAILMAGTPLNKEAFLKIDQQKIKEMLKKNLLFGWLILCVQLVNAQSSRRLIQNWEFLKGDLGGVWEAVRPVKEGNPESLPIWEKVQLPHCFNAHDAVDPDVNYYQGPGWYRTNLELSNPYSTGRTLLHFEGAGQKSAVYIYTTKVAEHVGGYDEWTVDLTEAIENFKKLPVFKSQFKGKIPLEIRCDNSRDLEMIPSNLSDFNVYGGLYRYVNLVYTPALSVDKLFASARTDVKGSSGQLSVKARLRNPAHIASALVQVKVNDPSGKTVYQYSKQLNTFKSDSLLTENTIKSPKLWSPENPQLYSVSMTVTAGAESYTQTEKVGFRNFEFVKKGPFMLNGKRLLLRGTHRHEDHADVAAAMTEDMIRTEIKMMKEMGVNFIRLGHYQQSRIVLNLCDSLGILVWEEIPWCRGGLGGPVYQQQAKRMLTNMVEQHYNHPSIIIWGMGNENDWPGDFPEFDQQKIRAFMKELNDLSHQLDPSRKTAIRRCDFCKDIVDVYSPSIWAGWYRGNYTEYKSVSEEEFNKVDHFLHVEWGGDSHARRHSENPDNALSKIKTGGGADERAGDASLYGGAARVSKDGDWSESYISNLIDWHLKEQETMPWLSGAAYWPFKDFSTPVRPENPVPYVNQKGVVERDFTKKEAFYVFQSYWTSTPMAHIYGHSWPVRWGEEGEEKMVKVYSNCDEAELFVNGKSYGVKKRNSQNFPAAGLRWQVAMNQGQYTFKVVARKGKVTVTDEIVQEYQSQKWAKPAKLVLEKLEEKEGIATIQVKALDAAGLICLDAINLVEFSLTGDGKLIQDQGTSTGSRKVQLYNGRALIRLKTNGGKSIAGVKSAGLPTVFVNL
;
A
#
# COMPACT_ATOMS: atom_id res chain seq x y z
N MET A 1 -19.03 21.22 -55.16
CA MET A 1 -18.66 21.52 -56.56
C MET A 1 -17.15 21.39 -56.69
N ILE A 2 -16.75 20.60 -57.68
CA ILE A 2 -15.42 20.39 -58.28
C ILE A 2 -14.85 21.80 -58.63
N SER A 3 -13.56 22.16 -58.63
CA SER A 3 -12.35 21.48 -59.08
C SER A 3 -11.10 22.36 -58.80
N THR A 4 -9.92 21.72 -58.76
CA THR A 4 -8.59 22.12 -59.33
C THR A 4 -7.98 23.48 -58.96
N GLY A 5 -6.69 23.66 -58.68
CA GLY A 5 -5.50 22.83 -58.86
C GLY A 5 -4.28 23.74 -59.04
N GLU A 6 -3.20 23.43 -58.29
CA GLU A 6 -1.77 23.77 -58.47
C GLU A 6 -1.28 25.22 -58.73
N ILE A 7 -0.26 25.62 -57.96
CA ILE A 7 1.05 26.13 -58.45
C ILE A 7 2.11 25.97 -57.35
N LYS A 8 3.24 25.35 -57.72
CA LYS A 8 4.49 25.19 -56.94
C LYS A 8 5.30 26.50 -56.89
N LYS A 9 6.01 26.75 -55.79
CA LYS A 9 7.42 27.18 -55.81
C LYS A 9 8.15 26.99 -54.46
N PHE A 10 9.40 26.59 -54.59
CA PHE A 10 10.40 26.17 -53.59
C PHE A 10 10.87 27.26 -52.62
N SER A 11 11.28 26.87 -51.40
CA SER A 11 12.53 27.29 -50.75
C SER A 11 12.83 26.47 -49.48
N CYS A 12 14.12 26.28 -49.21
CA CYS A 12 14.77 25.28 -48.35
C CYS A 12 14.97 25.74 -46.88
N LYS A 13 14.91 24.83 -45.89
CA LYS A 13 15.94 24.62 -44.84
C LYS A 13 15.61 23.48 -43.83
N THR A 14 16.60 22.59 -43.68
CA THR A 14 17.07 21.81 -42.50
C THR A 14 16.32 20.59 -41.92
N ASN A 15 17.00 19.43 -42.01
CA ASN A 15 17.19 18.27 -41.10
C ASN A 15 16.27 18.06 -39.88
N ILE A 16 15.78 16.81 -39.69
CA ILE A 16 16.04 15.90 -38.54
C ILE A 16 15.29 14.54 -38.75
N PRO A 17 15.85 13.37 -38.35
CA PRO A 17 15.38 12.06 -38.78
C PRO A 17 14.57 11.24 -37.75
N CYS A 18 13.86 10.25 -38.30
CA CYS A 18 13.21 9.06 -37.73
C CYS A 18 13.50 8.72 -36.26
N CYS A 19 12.51 8.95 -35.40
CA CYS A 19 12.44 8.31 -34.07
C CYS A 19 11.01 7.98 -33.63
N LYS A 20 10.09 7.70 -34.57
CA LYS A 20 8.67 7.41 -34.24
C LYS A 20 8.14 6.03 -34.66
N ALA A 21 8.97 5.15 -35.22
CA ALA A 21 8.56 3.77 -35.52
C ALA A 21 9.07 2.72 -34.50
N ALA A 22 9.92 3.10 -33.54
CA ALA A 22 10.48 2.18 -32.56
C ALA A 22 9.65 2.02 -31.27
N LEU A 23 8.68 2.92 -31.01
CA LEU A 23 7.91 2.89 -29.76
C LEU A 23 6.67 1.98 -29.79
N PHE A 24 6.29 1.43 -30.95
CA PHE A 24 5.08 0.61 -31.07
C PHE A 24 5.33 -0.91 -31.05
N LEU A 25 6.59 -1.35 -31.10
CA LEU A 25 6.98 -2.77 -31.10
C LEU A 25 7.57 -3.25 -29.76
N LEU A 26 7.64 -2.38 -28.75
CA LEU A 26 8.28 -2.67 -27.45
C LEU A 26 7.31 -3.24 -26.38
N ASN A 27 6.03 -3.42 -26.69
CA ASN A 27 5.01 -3.81 -25.70
C ASN A 27 4.39 -5.21 -25.89
N LEU A 28 4.89 -6.04 -26.82
CA LEU A 28 4.36 -7.40 -27.00
C LEU A 28 5.50 -8.36 -27.35
N LEU A 29 6.10 -8.99 -26.32
CA LEU A 29 6.68 -10.36 -26.29
C LEU A 29 7.70 -10.51 -25.13
N PRO A 30 7.64 -11.59 -24.32
CA PRO A 30 8.68 -11.87 -23.33
C PRO A 30 9.77 -12.70 -24.00
N MET A 31 10.83 -12.07 -24.50
CA MET A 31 12.05 -12.78 -24.91
C MET A 31 13.28 -12.09 -24.33
N GLY A 32 14.09 -12.88 -23.64
CA GLY A 32 15.30 -12.44 -22.95
C GLY A 32 16.35 -11.87 -23.91
N GLN A 33 17.17 -10.98 -23.35
CA GLN A 33 18.23 -10.23 -24.02
C GLN A 33 19.27 -11.10 -24.77
N SER A 34 19.30 -12.42 -24.54
CA SER A 34 20.20 -13.37 -25.22
C SER A 34 19.86 -13.56 -26.71
N VAL A 35 18.58 -13.56 -27.10
CA VAL A 35 18.17 -13.88 -28.49
C VAL A 35 18.50 -12.74 -29.46
N LEU A 36 18.42 -11.49 -29.00
CA LEU A 36 18.75 -10.30 -29.80
C LEU A 36 20.26 -10.17 -30.07
N VAL A 37 21.09 -10.61 -29.12
CA VAL A 37 22.56 -10.62 -29.28
C VAL A 37 22.99 -11.71 -30.27
N THR A 38 22.35 -12.88 -30.24
CA THR A 38 22.61 -13.96 -31.21
C THR A 38 22.18 -13.57 -32.63
N LEU A 39 21.03 -12.89 -32.80
CA LEU A 39 20.61 -12.39 -34.11
C LEU A 39 21.57 -11.32 -34.67
N TRP A 40 22.10 -10.45 -33.81
CA TRP A 40 23.07 -9.42 -34.21
C TRP A 40 24.44 -10.00 -34.60
N LEU A 41 24.88 -11.07 -33.93
CA LEU A 41 26.09 -11.82 -34.28
C LEU A 41 25.96 -12.55 -35.62
N ILE A 42 24.81 -13.18 -35.89
CA ILE A 42 24.56 -13.91 -37.16
C ILE A 42 24.52 -12.93 -38.34
N LEU A 43 23.91 -11.75 -38.17
CA LEU A 43 23.85 -10.72 -39.21
C LEU A 43 25.24 -10.14 -39.55
N ASN A 44 26.15 -10.00 -38.58
CA ASN A 44 27.50 -9.47 -38.81
C ASN A 44 28.51 -10.51 -39.34
N LEU A 45 28.34 -11.79 -39.02
CA LEU A 45 29.13 -12.87 -39.64
C LEU A 45 28.80 -13.07 -41.13
N GLY A 46 27.55 -12.82 -41.53
CA GLY A 46 27.12 -12.86 -42.93
C GLY A 46 27.76 -11.78 -43.82
N THR A 47 28.11 -10.62 -43.25
CA THR A 47 28.81 -9.53 -43.95
C THR A 47 30.29 -9.85 -44.14
N LEU A 48 30.93 -10.46 -43.13
CA LEU A 48 32.36 -10.86 -43.17
C LEU A 48 32.64 -11.92 -44.25
N LEU A 49 31.71 -12.85 -44.46
CA LEU A 49 31.80 -13.91 -45.48
C LEU A 49 31.60 -13.41 -46.92
N LYS A 50 30.90 -12.27 -47.12
CA LYS A 50 30.75 -11.64 -48.44
C LYS A 50 32.01 -10.89 -48.88
N GLU A 51 32.74 -10.29 -47.95
CA GLU A 51 33.98 -9.56 -48.26
C GLU A 51 35.16 -10.50 -48.53
N PHE A 52 35.24 -11.65 -47.86
CA PHE A 52 36.27 -12.66 -48.13
C PHE A 52 36.12 -13.35 -49.50
N ARG A 53 34.88 -13.47 -50.01
CA ARG A 53 34.60 -14.11 -51.31
C ARG A 53 34.98 -13.24 -52.50
N ALA A 54 35.05 -11.91 -52.33
CA ALA A 54 35.49 -10.98 -53.36
C ALA A 54 37.01 -10.96 -53.55
N ILE A 55 37.78 -11.35 -52.52
CA ILE A 55 39.25 -11.34 -52.54
C ILE A 55 39.82 -12.63 -53.18
N LEU A 56 39.06 -13.72 -53.21
CA LEU A 56 39.50 -15.02 -53.75
C LEU A 56 39.22 -15.23 -55.25
N MET A 57 38.52 -14.32 -55.94
CA MET A 57 38.07 -14.51 -57.34
C MET A 57 38.74 -13.60 -58.40
N ALA A 58 39.82 -12.90 -58.08
CA ALA A 58 40.58 -12.13 -59.08
C ALA A 58 41.97 -12.76 -59.30
N GLY A 59 42.16 -13.41 -60.45
CA GLY A 59 43.38 -14.12 -60.82
C GLY A 59 44.41 -13.27 -61.58
N THR A 60 45.68 -13.43 -61.18
CA THR A 60 46.93 -13.28 -61.98
C THR A 60 47.42 -11.85 -62.33
N PRO A 61 48.69 -11.67 -62.76
CA PRO A 61 49.83 -11.41 -61.87
C PRO A 61 50.65 -10.17 -62.28
N LEU A 62 51.26 -9.41 -61.36
CA LEU A 62 52.60 -8.78 -61.55
C LEU A 62 53.00 -7.84 -60.40
N ASN A 63 54.31 -7.91 -60.15
CA ASN A 63 55.20 -6.98 -59.45
C ASN A 63 55.18 -6.85 -57.92
N LYS A 64 56.24 -7.45 -57.36
CA LYS A 64 56.90 -7.14 -56.09
C LYS A 64 57.21 -5.64 -56.01
N GLU A 65 56.44 -4.91 -55.20
CA GLU A 65 56.86 -3.75 -54.37
C GLU A 65 55.61 -3.02 -53.84
N ALA A 66 54.78 -3.69 -53.05
CA ALA A 66 53.75 -3.04 -52.23
C ALA A 66 53.29 -3.93 -51.06
N PHE A 67 54.12 -4.89 -50.64
CA PHE A 67 53.78 -5.90 -49.64
C PHE A 67 54.36 -5.54 -48.26
N LEU A 68 54.16 -4.30 -47.78
CA LEU A 68 54.52 -3.91 -46.41
C LEU A 68 53.98 -2.52 -46.09
N LYS A 69 52.69 -2.47 -45.75
CA LYS A 69 52.09 -1.43 -44.88
C LYS A 69 50.68 -1.85 -44.49
N ILE A 70 50.56 -3.08 -43.97
CA ILE A 70 49.43 -3.38 -43.09
C ILE A 70 49.72 -2.62 -41.80
N ASP A 71 48.91 -1.59 -41.59
CA ASP A 71 48.93 -0.65 -40.50
C ASP A 71 48.94 -1.40 -39.14
N GLN A 72 50.14 -1.58 -38.58
CA GLN A 72 50.35 -2.17 -37.25
C GLN A 72 49.62 -1.39 -36.15
N GLN A 73 49.21 -0.15 -36.42
CA GLN A 73 48.45 0.69 -35.51
C GLN A 73 46.97 0.28 -35.48
N LYS A 74 46.37 -0.05 -36.64
CA LYS A 74 45.00 -0.59 -36.71
C LYS A 74 44.86 -1.98 -36.11
N ILE A 75 45.84 -2.87 -36.29
CA ILE A 75 45.82 -4.20 -35.66
C ILE A 75 46.03 -4.10 -34.14
N LYS A 76 46.91 -3.19 -33.66
CA LYS A 76 47.05 -2.92 -32.22
C LYS A 76 45.81 -2.26 -31.61
N GLU A 77 45.11 -1.39 -32.33
CA GLU A 77 43.83 -0.83 -31.86
C GLU A 77 42.68 -1.86 -31.85
N MET A 78 42.60 -2.75 -32.84
CA MET A 78 41.64 -3.85 -32.86
C MET A 78 41.90 -4.87 -31.76
N LEU A 79 43.18 -5.24 -31.52
CA LEU A 79 43.54 -6.14 -30.42
C LEU A 79 43.33 -5.47 -29.05
N LYS A 80 43.60 -4.16 -28.90
CA LYS A 80 43.24 -3.42 -27.67
C LYS A 80 41.73 -3.33 -27.48
N LYS A 81 40.94 -3.09 -28.52
CA LYS A 81 39.46 -3.09 -28.45
C LYS A 81 38.91 -4.46 -28.13
N ASN A 82 39.44 -5.55 -28.69
CA ASN A 82 38.99 -6.92 -28.42
C ASN A 82 39.50 -7.47 -27.08
N LEU A 83 40.67 -7.05 -26.58
CA LEU A 83 41.10 -7.33 -25.20
C LEU A 83 40.31 -6.50 -24.18
N LEU A 84 39.96 -5.23 -24.48
CA LEU A 84 39.04 -4.46 -23.65
C LEU A 84 37.61 -5.01 -23.68
N PHE A 85 37.13 -5.54 -24.82
CA PHE A 85 35.82 -6.19 -24.92
C PHE A 85 35.81 -7.57 -24.28
N GLY A 86 36.92 -8.32 -24.36
CA GLY A 86 37.13 -9.58 -23.64
C GLY A 86 37.23 -9.37 -22.12
N TRP A 87 37.88 -8.29 -21.67
CA TRP A 87 37.84 -7.83 -20.28
C TRP A 87 36.47 -7.29 -19.89
N LEU A 88 35.73 -6.62 -20.78
CA LEU A 88 34.36 -6.21 -20.51
C LEU A 88 33.44 -7.43 -20.41
N ILE A 89 33.64 -8.49 -21.19
CA ILE A 89 32.86 -9.72 -21.12
C ILE A 89 33.25 -10.55 -19.88
N LEU A 90 34.52 -10.58 -19.47
CA LEU A 90 34.94 -11.18 -18.18
C LEU A 90 34.51 -10.34 -16.95
N CYS A 91 34.50 -9.01 -17.05
CA CYS A 91 33.99 -8.13 -16.00
C CYS A 91 32.45 -8.08 -15.97
N VAL A 92 31.78 -8.34 -17.09
CA VAL A 92 30.31 -8.51 -17.17
C VAL A 92 29.88 -9.91 -16.70
N GLN A 93 30.78 -10.90 -16.70
CA GLN A 93 30.54 -12.19 -16.01
C GLN A 93 30.81 -12.14 -14.49
N LEU A 94 31.24 -10.99 -13.95
CA LEU A 94 31.21 -10.69 -12.51
C LEU A 94 30.10 -9.69 -12.15
N VAL A 95 29.06 -9.59 -12.99
CA VAL A 95 27.78 -9.07 -12.53
C VAL A 95 27.18 -10.14 -11.65
N ASN A 96 27.24 -9.92 -10.33
CA ASN A 96 26.63 -10.77 -9.31
C ASN A 96 25.28 -11.32 -9.80
N ALA A 97 25.26 -12.61 -10.13
CA ALA A 97 24.02 -13.34 -10.36
C ALA A 97 23.10 -13.06 -9.18
N GLN A 98 21.83 -12.75 -9.47
CA GLN A 98 20.80 -12.47 -8.47
C GLN A 98 20.91 -13.44 -7.29
N SER A 99 21.30 -12.93 -6.12
CA SER A 99 21.28 -13.68 -4.86
C SER A 99 19.86 -13.81 -4.31
N SER A 100 18.87 -13.13 -4.89
CA SER A 100 17.45 -13.25 -4.55
C SER A 100 16.57 -13.06 -5.79
N ARG A 101 15.48 -13.84 -5.90
CA ARG A 101 14.46 -13.74 -6.95
C ARG A 101 13.06 -13.97 -6.40
N ARG A 102 12.13 -13.06 -6.67
CA ARG A 102 10.69 -13.23 -6.40
C ARG A 102 10.12 -14.39 -7.21
N LEU A 103 9.41 -15.29 -6.54
CA LEU A 103 8.71 -16.42 -7.17
C LEU A 103 7.28 -16.03 -7.53
N ILE A 104 7.10 -15.32 -8.65
CA ILE A 104 5.80 -14.75 -9.05
C ILE A 104 4.95 -15.74 -9.87
N GLN A 105 5.57 -16.43 -10.83
CA GLN A 105 4.86 -17.20 -11.85
C GLN A 105 4.86 -18.71 -11.56
N ASN A 106 4.02 -19.44 -12.29
CA ASN A 106 3.94 -20.91 -12.29
C ASN A 106 3.56 -21.51 -10.94
N TRP A 107 2.66 -20.84 -10.22
CA TRP A 107 2.04 -21.36 -9.02
C TRP A 107 0.66 -21.93 -9.34
N GLU A 108 0.34 -23.01 -8.65
CA GLU A 108 -1.01 -23.55 -8.58
C GLU A 108 -1.52 -23.39 -7.13
N PHE A 109 -2.79 -23.06 -6.98
CA PHE A 109 -3.46 -22.84 -5.70
C PHE A 109 -4.68 -23.75 -5.58
N LEU A 110 -4.92 -24.25 -4.36
CA LEU A 110 -6.12 -24.97 -4.00
C LEU A 110 -6.69 -24.36 -2.71
N LYS A 111 -7.95 -23.92 -2.78
CA LYS A 111 -8.74 -23.54 -1.60
C LYS A 111 -9.25 -24.81 -0.90
N GLY A 112 -8.97 -24.98 0.38
CA GLY A 112 -9.25 -26.20 1.13
C GLY A 112 -7.98 -26.96 1.52
N ASP A 113 -8.15 -28.06 2.26
CA ASP A 113 -7.04 -28.90 2.69
C ASP A 113 -6.87 -30.15 1.81
N LEU A 114 -5.68 -30.74 1.88
CA LEU A 114 -5.38 -32.04 1.28
C LEU A 114 -5.45 -33.14 2.36
N GLY A 115 -5.67 -34.39 1.96
CA GLY A 115 -5.58 -35.54 2.88
C GLY A 115 -4.16 -35.78 3.42
N GLY A 116 -3.16 -35.16 2.79
CA GLY A 116 -1.76 -35.13 3.21
C GLY A 116 -0.89 -34.62 2.07
N VAL A 117 0.37 -34.26 2.38
CA VAL A 117 1.31 -33.71 1.39
C VAL A 117 1.52 -34.63 0.18
N TRP A 118 1.33 -35.95 0.33
CA TRP A 118 1.40 -36.90 -0.78
C TRP A 118 0.41 -36.55 -1.91
N GLU A 119 -0.77 -36.02 -1.61
CA GLU A 119 -1.74 -35.62 -2.63
C GLU A 119 -1.26 -34.45 -3.49
N ALA A 120 -0.38 -33.59 -2.95
CA ALA A 120 0.19 -32.46 -3.70
C ALA A 120 1.22 -32.91 -4.75
N VAL A 121 1.90 -34.03 -4.51
CA VAL A 121 3.10 -34.47 -5.27
C VAL A 121 2.98 -35.85 -5.91
N ARG A 122 1.88 -36.60 -5.67
CA ARG A 122 1.64 -37.89 -6.32
C ARG A 122 1.55 -37.75 -7.84
N PRO A 123 1.95 -38.76 -8.63
CA PRO A 123 1.73 -38.75 -10.07
C PRO A 123 0.24 -38.59 -10.40
N VAL A 124 -0.08 -37.68 -11.32
CA VAL A 124 -1.46 -37.45 -11.80
C VAL A 124 -1.55 -37.80 -13.27
N LYS A 125 -2.47 -38.70 -13.63
CA LYS A 125 -2.86 -38.93 -15.02
C LYS A 125 -4.18 -38.22 -15.30
N GLU A 126 -4.31 -37.65 -16.49
CA GLU A 126 -5.52 -36.97 -16.91
C GLU A 126 -6.73 -37.93 -16.89
N GLY A 127 -7.83 -37.51 -16.26
CA GLY A 127 -9.07 -38.29 -16.15
C GLY A 127 -9.12 -39.28 -14.98
N ASN A 128 -8.02 -39.51 -14.26
CA ASN A 128 -8.01 -40.38 -13.09
C ASN A 128 -8.49 -39.64 -11.81
N PRO A 129 -8.91 -40.35 -10.75
CA PRO A 129 -9.41 -39.72 -9.51
C PRO A 129 -8.43 -38.72 -8.89
N GLU A 130 -7.12 -38.94 -9.02
CA GLU A 130 -6.10 -38.02 -8.50
C GLU A 130 -6.01 -36.68 -9.22
N SER A 131 -6.70 -36.50 -10.37
CA SER A 131 -6.81 -35.20 -11.04
C SER A 131 -7.78 -34.25 -10.34
N LEU A 132 -8.46 -34.71 -9.27
CA LEU A 132 -9.33 -33.92 -8.42
C LEU A 132 -8.73 -33.81 -7.00
N PRO A 133 -8.96 -32.69 -6.28
CA PRO A 133 -9.62 -31.46 -6.75
C PRO A 133 -8.77 -30.69 -7.78
N ILE A 134 -9.42 -29.84 -8.58
CA ILE A 134 -8.74 -29.01 -9.59
C ILE A 134 -8.03 -27.85 -8.91
N TRP A 135 -6.79 -27.60 -9.30
CA TRP A 135 -5.99 -26.46 -8.82
C TRP A 135 -6.10 -25.28 -9.78
N GLU A 136 -6.11 -24.08 -9.23
CA GLU A 136 -6.17 -22.82 -9.98
C GLU A 136 -4.75 -22.32 -10.28
N LYS A 137 -4.49 -21.89 -11.51
CA LYS A 137 -3.22 -21.21 -11.83
C LYS A 137 -3.25 -19.79 -11.31
N VAL A 138 -2.27 -19.43 -10.49
CA VAL A 138 -2.19 -18.12 -9.87
C VAL A 138 -0.81 -17.49 -10.04
N GLN A 139 -0.73 -16.18 -9.81
CA GLN A 139 0.54 -15.46 -9.66
C GLN A 139 0.65 -14.97 -8.22
N LEU A 140 1.88 -14.91 -7.69
CA LEU A 140 2.13 -14.34 -6.38
C LEU A 140 2.49 -12.85 -6.47
N PRO A 141 2.07 -12.03 -5.50
CA PRO A 141 1.32 -12.39 -4.29
C PRO A 141 -0.13 -12.83 -4.59
N HIS A 142 -0.69 -13.70 -3.75
CA HIS A 142 -2.05 -14.23 -3.86
C HIS A 142 -2.73 -14.32 -2.49
N CYS A 143 -4.00 -13.92 -2.41
CA CYS A 143 -4.80 -13.98 -1.18
C CYS A 143 -6.05 -14.84 -1.39
N PHE A 144 -6.41 -15.65 -0.39
CA PHE A 144 -7.61 -16.49 -0.42
C PHE A 144 -8.90 -15.69 -0.61
N ASN A 145 -8.86 -14.43 -0.18
CA ASN A 145 -10.04 -13.58 0.03
C ASN A 145 -10.11 -12.40 -0.95
N ALA A 146 -9.43 -12.49 -2.08
CA ALA A 146 -9.41 -11.46 -3.13
C ALA A 146 -10.81 -10.91 -3.47
N HIS A 147 -11.81 -11.80 -3.49
CA HIS A 147 -13.21 -11.47 -3.79
C HIS A 147 -14.16 -11.71 -2.60
N ASP A 148 -14.03 -12.83 -1.88
CA ASP A 148 -15.00 -13.21 -0.83
C ASP A 148 -14.95 -12.34 0.45
N ALA A 149 -13.96 -11.45 0.58
CA ALA A 149 -13.89 -10.48 1.67
C ALA A 149 -15.01 -9.44 1.61
N VAL A 150 -15.45 -9.10 0.39
CA VAL A 150 -16.45 -8.05 0.12
C VAL A 150 -17.67 -8.56 -0.64
N ASP A 151 -17.74 -9.87 -0.89
CA ASP A 151 -18.93 -10.49 -1.44
C ASP A 151 -20.06 -10.40 -0.39
N PRO A 152 -21.18 -9.73 -0.70
CA PRO A 152 -22.21 -9.40 0.27
C PRO A 152 -23.06 -10.61 0.74
N ASP A 153 -22.88 -11.80 0.15
CA ASP A 153 -23.69 -12.99 0.47
C ASP A 153 -22.92 -14.13 1.15
N VAL A 154 -21.63 -13.94 1.44
CA VAL A 154 -20.81 -14.97 2.07
C VAL A 154 -19.96 -14.41 3.21
N ASN A 155 -19.67 -15.26 4.18
CA ASN A 155 -18.57 -14.99 5.10
C ASN A 155 -17.26 -15.24 4.34
N TYR A 156 -16.30 -14.32 4.46
CA TYR A 156 -14.97 -14.50 3.89
C TYR A 156 -14.34 -15.81 4.37
N TYR A 157 -13.56 -16.46 3.50
CA TYR A 157 -12.97 -17.76 3.82
C TYR A 157 -11.92 -17.69 4.93
N GLN A 158 -12.13 -18.50 5.97
CA GLN A 158 -11.19 -18.73 7.06
C GLN A 158 -10.90 -20.22 7.19
N GLY A 159 -9.81 -20.67 6.57
CA GLY A 159 -9.47 -22.08 6.47
C GLY A 159 -8.12 -22.32 5.79
N PRO A 160 -7.75 -23.59 5.57
CA PRO A 160 -6.52 -23.95 4.87
C PRO A 160 -6.58 -23.75 3.37
N GLY A 161 -5.43 -23.50 2.76
CA GLY A 161 -5.23 -23.51 1.33
C GLY A 161 -3.80 -23.93 1.00
N TRP A 162 -3.61 -24.52 -0.16
CA TRP A 162 -2.33 -25.04 -0.61
C TRP A 162 -1.83 -24.33 -1.85
N TYR A 163 -0.52 -24.15 -1.92
CA TYR A 163 0.19 -23.68 -3.09
C TYR A 163 1.22 -24.73 -3.49
N ARG A 164 1.43 -24.91 -4.79
CA ARG A 164 2.54 -25.72 -5.30
C ARG A 164 3.21 -25.12 -6.53
N THR A 165 4.50 -25.37 -6.66
CA THR A 165 5.29 -25.02 -7.85
C THR A 165 6.47 -25.99 -8.01
N ASN A 166 7.13 -25.94 -9.16
CA ASN A 166 8.37 -26.68 -9.42
C ASN A 166 9.52 -25.70 -9.65
N LEU A 167 10.48 -25.70 -8.73
CA LEU A 167 11.64 -24.80 -8.77
C LEU A 167 12.73 -25.33 -9.68
N GLU A 168 13.26 -24.42 -10.49
CA GLU A 168 14.54 -24.58 -11.17
C GLU A 168 15.61 -23.85 -10.36
N LEU A 169 16.60 -24.61 -9.89
CA LEU A 169 17.64 -24.13 -9.00
C LEU A 169 18.98 -23.98 -9.72
N SER A 170 19.66 -22.88 -9.42
CA SER A 170 20.95 -22.50 -10.00
C SER A 170 21.77 -21.75 -8.95
N ASN A 171 22.00 -22.40 -7.80
CA ASN A 171 22.78 -21.81 -6.72
C ASN A 171 24.23 -21.56 -7.21
N PRO A 172 24.69 -20.29 -7.27
CA PRO A 172 26.02 -19.97 -7.79
C PRO A 172 27.14 -20.29 -6.79
N TYR A 173 26.79 -20.64 -5.55
CA TYR A 173 27.74 -20.94 -4.47
C TYR A 173 27.87 -22.45 -4.29
N SER A 174 29.09 -22.96 -4.46
CA SER A 174 29.36 -24.41 -4.40
C SER A 174 29.06 -25.04 -3.04
N THR A 175 29.23 -24.27 -1.96
CA THR A 175 28.91 -24.64 -0.58
C THR A 175 27.76 -23.81 0.00
N GLY A 176 27.01 -23.13 -0.87
CA GLY A 176 25.99 -22.18 -0.45
C GLY A 176 24.71 -22.80 0.07
N ARG A 177 23.83 -21.92 0.53
CA ARG A 177 22.49 -22.24 1.02
C ARG A 177 21.44 -21.77 0.03
N THR A 178 20.39 -22.56 -0.11
CA THR A 178 19.17 -22.20 -0.83
C THR A 178 18.07 -21.93 0.19
N LEU A 179 17.66 -20.68 0.29
CA LEU A 179 16.70 -20.21 1.27
C LEU A 179 15.40 -19.77 0.58
N LEU A 180 14.30 -19.85 1.32
CA LEU A 180 13.02 -19.27 0.96
C LEU A 180 12.69 -18.19 1.98
N HIS A 181 12.67 -16.93 1.54
CA HIS A 181 12.32 -15.78 2.38
C HIS A 181 10.89 -15.35 2.08
N PHE A 182 10.06 -15.33 3.12
CA PHE A 182 8.69 -14.88 3.09
C PHE A 182 8.65 -13.45 3.63
N GLU A 183 8.13 -12.51 2.83
CA GLU A 183 7.87 -11.15 3.31
C GLU A 183 6.61 -11.09 4.22
N GLY A 184 5.77 -12.13 4.17
CA GLY A 184 4.58 -12.33 4.99
C GLY A 184 3.61 -13.33 4.35
N ALA A 185 3.01 -14.21 5.16
CA ALA A 185 2.08 -15.24 4.69
C ALA A 185 1.08 -15.60 5.80
N GLY A 186 -0.20 -15.44 5.52
CA GLY A 186 -1.24 -15.53 6.55
C GLY A 186 -1.90 -16.91 6.68
N GLN A 187 -2.20 -17.39 7.88
CA GLN A 187 -1.69 -16.94 9.20
C GLN A 187 -0.75 -17.98 9.82
N LYS A 188 -1.08 -19.26 9.62
CA LYS A 188 -0.22 -20.40 9.91
C LYS A 188 0.28 -20.96 8.58
N SER A 189 1.58 -21.13 8.44
CA SER A 189 2.19 -21.62 7.19
C SER A 189 3.06 -22.84 7.45
N ALA A 190 3.03 -23.82 6.54
CA ALA A 190 3.91 -24.98 6.56
C ALA A 190 4.51 -25.20 5.17
N VAL A 191 5.82 -25.41 5.11
CA VAL A 191 6.59 -25.53 3.86
C VAL A 191 7.10 -26.95 3.71
N TYR A 192 7.01 -27.48 2.50
CA TYR A 192 7.46 -28.82 2.16
C TYR A 192 8.34 -28.80 0.92
N ILE A 193 9.31 -29.71 0.89
CA ILE A 193 9.99 -30.13 -0.34
C ILE A 193 9.59 -31.57 -0.57
N TYR A 194 8.84 -31.81 -1.64
CA TYR A 194 8.23 -33.11 -1.90
C TYR A 194 7.33 -33.52 -0.71
N THR A 195 7.67 -34.58 0.02
CA THR A 195 6.90 -35.05 1.18
C THR A 195 7.48 -34.62 2.52
N THR A 196 8.61 -33.90 2.53
CA THR A 196 9.33 -33.54 3.76
C THR A 196 8.91 -32.14 4.22
N LYS A 197 8.28 -32.02 5.39
CA LYS A 197 8.04 -30.73 6.03
C LYS A 197 9.36 -30.13 6.48
N VAL A 198 9.70 -28.94 5.99
CA VAL A 198 10.98 -28.26 6.27
C VAL A 198 10.85 -27.12 7.28
N ALA A 199 9.68 -26.51 7.39
CA ALA A 199 9.42 -25.44 8.34
C ALA A 199 7.92 -25.21 8.56
N GLU A 200 7.63 -24.50 9.64
CA GLU A 200 6.32 -23.93 9.95
C GLU A 200 6.47 -22.53 10.58
N HIS A 201 5.45 -21.69 10.41
CA HIS A 201 5.40 -20.35 10.97
C HIS A 201 3.98 -20.00 11.41
N VAL A 202 3.84 -19.21 12.48
CA VAL A 202 2.57 -18.66 12.96
C VAL A 202 2.73 -17.15 13.13
N GLY A 203 1.95 -16.37 12.39
CA GLY A 203 2.06 -14.93 12.29
C GLY A 203 2.00 -14.49 10.84
N GLY A 204 0.95 -13.75 10.46
CA GLY A 204 0.75 -13.36 9.06
C GLY A 204 1.60 -12.19 8.57
N TYR A 205 2.31 -11.50 9.45
CA TYR A 205 2.71 -10.11 9.20
C TYR A 205 4.22 -9.87 9.33
N ASP A 206 4.93 -10.75 10.02
CA ASP A 206 6.39 -10.72 10.15
C ASP A 206 7.08 -11.48 9.02
N GLU A 207 8.29 -11.05 8.67
CA GLU A 207 9.13 -11.76 7.70
C GLU A 207 9.73 -13.02 8.34
N TRP A 208 9.96 -14.07 7.56
CA TRP A 208 10.63 -15.28 8.03
C TRP A 208 11.33 -16.02 6.89
N THR A 209 12.35 -16.82 7.24
CA THR A 209 13.21 -17.48 6.24
C THR A 209 13.38 -18.95 6.57
N VAL A 210 13.25 -19.80 5.56
CA VAL A 210 13.44 -21.25 5.62
C VAL A 210 14.69 -21.63 4.84
N ASP A 211 15.47 -22.57 5.37
CA ASP A 211 16.60 -23.16 4.66
C ASP A 211 16.20 -24.49 4.02
N LEU A 212 16.16 -24.51 2.70
CA LEU A 212 15.71 -25.67 1.92
C LEU A 212 16.86 -26.62 1.56
N THR A 213 18.10 -26.23 1.85
CA THR A 213 19.31 -26.82 1.26
C THR A 213 19.37 -28.34 1.46
N GLU A 214 19.21 -28.82 2.69
CA GLU A 214 19.33 -30.25 3.00
C GLU A 214 18.17 -31.06 2.42
N ALA A 215 16.94 -30.53 2.47
CA ALA A 215 15.77 -31.19 1.92
C ALA A 215 15.86 -31.33 0.39
N ILE A 216 16.37 -30.30 -0.29
CA ILE A 216 16.65 -30.32 -1.73
C ILE A 216 17.68 -31.41 -2.06
N GLU A 217 18.81 -31.44 -1.36
CA GLU A 217 19.87 -32.42 -1.63
C GLU A 217 19.41 -33.86 -1.33
N ASN A 218 18.56 -34.05 -0.32
CA ASN A 218 17.97 -35.36 -0.05
C ASN A 218 16.95 -35.76 -1.13
N PHE A 219 16.13 -34.83 -1.62
CA PHE A 219 15.18 -35.11 -2.68
C PHE A 219 15.87 -35.46 -4.01
N LYS A 220 16.97 -34.78 -4.37
CA LYS A 220 17.76 -35.05 -5.59
C LYS A 220 18.28 -36.49 -5.68
N LYS A 221 18.44 -37.18 -4.54
CA LYS A 221 18.88 -38.59 -4.46
C LYS A 221 17.77 -39.58 -4.82
N LEU A 222 16.50 -39.16 -4.79
CA LEU A 222 15.37 -40.04 -5.07
C LEU A 222 15.20 -40.26 -6.58
N PRO A 223 14.82 -41.47 -7.04
CA PRO A 223 14.59 -41.74 -8.47
C PRO A 223 13.56 -40.80 -9.12
N VAL A 224 12.52 -40.41 -8.36
CA VAL A 224 11.45 -39.52 -8.81
C VAL A 224 11.91 -38.12 -9.22
N PHE A 225 13.05 -37.66 -8.71
CA PHE A 225 13.66 -36.38 -9.11
C PHE A 225 13.89 -36.33 -10.63
N LYS A 226 14.38 -37.43 -11.22
CA LYS A 226 14.59 -37.54 -12.67
C LYS A 226 13.35 -38.02 -13.40
N SER A 227 12.69 -39.08 -12.90
CA SER A 227 11.63 -39.75 -13.66
C SER A 227 10.30 -38.99 -13.67
N GLN A 228 9.92 -38.34 -12.57
CA GLN A 228 8.67 -37.61 -12.43
C GLN A 228 8.87 -36.10 -12.58
N PHE A 229 9.81 -35.53 -11.80
CA PHE A 229 9.99 -34.08 -11.70
C PHE A 229 11.01 -33.51 -12.71
N LYS A 230 11.60 -34.36 -13.55
CA LYS A 230 12.47 -33.97 -14.69
C LYS A 230 13.59 -33.00 -14.30
N GLY A 231 14.17 -33.19 -13.12
CA GLY A 231 15.26 -32.36 -12.59
C GLY A 231 14.82 -31.09 -11.86
N LYS A 232 13.52 -30.86 -11.66
CA LYS A 232 12.98 -29.74 -10.88
C LYS A 232 12.70 -30.15 -9.43
N ILE A 233 12.58 -29.17 -8.54
CA ILE A 233 12.27 -29.38 -7.13
C ILE A 233 10.81 -29.02 -6.85
N PRO A 234 9.95 -29.98 -6.43
CA PRO A 234 8.61 -29.68 -5.98
C PRO A 234 8.66 -28.90 -4.65
N LEU A 235 7.94 -27.78 -4.61
CA LEU A 235 7.75 -26.92 -3.45
C LEU A 235 6.26 -26.78 -3.18
N GLU A 236 5.84 -27.18 -1.99
CA GLU A 236 4.45 -27.13 -1.53
C GLU A 236 4.35 -26.28 -0.27
N ILE A 237 3.34 -25.42 -0.21
CA ILE A 237 3.13 -24.53 0.93
C ILE A 237 1.66 -24.57 1.32
N ARG A 238 1.38 -24.96 2.57
CA ARG A 238 0.06 -24.84 3.18
C ARG A 238 -0.01 -23.52 3.94
N CYS A 239 -1.01 -22.69 3.67
CA CYS A 239 -1.35 -21.52 4.46
C CYS A 239 -2.73 -21.71 5.09
N ASP A 240 -2.98 -21.16 6.28
CA ASP A 240 -4.21 -21.39 7.02
C ASP A 240 -4.57 -20.16 7.86
N ASN A 241 -5.73 -19.58 7.60
CA ASN A 241 -6.30 -18.45 8.34
C ASN A 241 -7.56 -18.83 9.13
N SER A 242 -7.71 -20.12 9.48
CA SER A 242 -8.77 -20.58 10.39
C SER A 242 -8.81 -19.73 11.65
N ARG A 243 -10.03 -19.46 12.13
CA ARG A 243 -10.27 -18.76 13.39
C ARG A 243 -9.59 -19.50 14.54
N ASP A 244 -8.86 -18.77 15.36
CA ASP A 244 -8.12 -19.32 16.48
C ASP A 244 -8.03 -18.25 17.57
N LEU A 245 -8.64 -18.51 18.73
CA LEU A 245 -8.68 -17.56 19.85
C LEU A 245 -7.30 -17.45 20.53
N GLU A 246 -6.44 -18.46 20.41
CA GLU A 246 -5.08 -18.47 20.97
C GLU A 246 -4.04 -17.90 20.00
N MET A 247 -4.49 -17.21 18.95
CA MET A 247 -3.66 -16.55 17.95
C MET A 247 -4.05 -15.08 17.79
N ILE A 248 -3.07 -14.17 17.79
CA ILE A 248 -3.30 -12.78 17.41
C ILE A 248 -3.30 -12.60 15.88
N PRO A 249 -4.14 -11.70 15.30
CA PRO A 249 -5.14 -10.85 15.95
C PRO A 249 -6.47 -11.55 16.26
N SER A 250 -7.27 -10.93 17.14
CA SER A 250 -8.66 -11.32 17.41
C SER A 250 -9.53 -11.25 16.16
N ASN A 251 -10.51 -12.14 16.06
CA ASN A 251 -11.55 -12.04 15.03
C ASN A 251 -12.64 -10.99 15.36
N LEU A 252 -12.55 -10.33 16.52
CA LEU A 252 -13.35 -9.15 16.86
C LEU A 252 -12.80 -7.87 16.22
N SER A 253 -11.58 -7.90 15.67
CA SER A 253 -10.96 -6.75 15.01
C SER A 253 -11.75 -6.28 13.80
N ASP A 254 -11.75 -4.96 13.54
CA ASP A 254 -12.46 -4.33 12.42
C ASP A 254 -11.69 -4.45 11.09
N PHE A 255 -11.07 -5.60 10.82
CA PHE A 255 -10.37 -5.93 9.56
C PHE A 255 -10.33 -7.45 9.34
N ASN A 256 -10.14 -7.89 8.09
CA ASN A 256 -10.08 -9.32 7.76
C ASN A 256 -8.73 -9.95 8.19
N VAL A 257 -8.79 -11.13 8.80
CA VAL A 257 -7.60 -11.96 9.07
C VAL A 257 -7.30 -12.81 7.83
N TYR A 258 -6.61 -12.20 6.87
CA TYR A 258 -6.40 -12.78 5.53
C TYR A 258 -5.55 -14.05 5.52
N GLY A 259 -5.81 -14.91 4.53
CA GLY A 259 -5.04 -16.13 4.25
C GLY A 259 -4.26 -16.07 2.94
N GLY A 260 -3.15 -16.81 2.90
CA GLY A 260 -2.37 -17.07 1.69
C GLY A 260 -1.00 -16.40 1.63
N LEU A 261 -0.33 -16.58 0.49
CA LEU A 261 0.97 -16.00 0.15
C LEU A 261 0.79 -14.56 -0.38
N TYR A 262 0.25 -13.68 0.44
CA TYR A 262 -0.16 -12.32 0.03
C TYR A 262 0.96 -11.28 0.06
N ARG A 263 2.16 -11.60 0.55
CA ARG A 263 3.37 -10.83 0.23
C ARG A 263 4.33 -11.71 -0.58
N TYR A 264 5.38 -11.09 -1.11
CA TYR A 264 6.31 -11.81 -1.97
C TYR A 264 7.03 -12.94 -1.24
N VAL A 265 7.27 -14.02 -1.98
CA VAL A 265 8.13 -15.14 -1.60
C VAL A 265 9.38 -15.09 -2.47
N ASN A 266 10.55 -15.09 -1.85
CA ASN A 266 11.84 -14.88 -2.47
C ASN A 266 12.69 -16.15 -2.37
N LEU A 267 13.17 -16.66 -3.50
CA LEU A 267 14.23 -17.67 -3.53
C LEU A 267 15.58 -16.96 -3.38
N VAL A 268 16.32 -17.27 -2.31
CA VAL A 268 17.56 -16.58 -1.96
C VAL A 268 18.72 -17.58 -1.95
N TYR A 269 19.79 -17.27 -2.67
CA TYR A 269 21.05 -17.99 -2.60
C TYR A 269 22.05 -17.20 -1.78
N THR A 270 22.65 -17.86 -0.80
CA THR A 270 23.74 -17.29 0.00
C THR A 270 24.96 -18.20 -0.02
N PRO A 271 26.17 -17.69 0.18
CA PRO A 271 27.31 -18.55 0.51
C PRO A 271 27.11 -19.21 1.88
N ALA A 272 28.06 -20.06 2.27
CA ALA A 272 28.01 -20.81 3.52
C ALA A 272 28.03 -19.91 4.78
N LEU A 273 28.64 -18.73 4.67
CA LEU A 273 28.65 -17.68 5.69
C LEU A 273 27.99 -16.42 5.12
N SER A 274 26.88 -15.98 5.71
CA SER A 274 26.14 -14.80 5.27
C SER A 274 25.73 -13.91 6.45
N VAL A 275 25.23 -12.71 6.14
CA VAL A 275 24.65 -11.81 7.13
C VAL A 275 23.19 -12.20 7.35
N ASP A 276 22.83 -12.45 8.61
CA ASP A 276 21.44 -12.68 9.03
C ASP A 276 20.76 -11.34 9.39
N LYS A 277 21.42 -10.55 10.24
CA LYS A 277 20.96 -9.20 10.63
C LYS A 277 22.09 -8.21 10.56
N LEU A 278 21.80 -7.01 10.05
CA LEU A 278 22.66 -5.84 10.11
C LEU A 278 21.91 -4.73 10.84
N PHE A 279 22.32 -4.44 12.08
CA PHE A 279 21.73 -3.39 12.89
C PHE A 279 22.62 -2.14 12.81
N ALA A 280 22.08 -1.04 12.31
CA ALA A 280 22.77 0.23 12.16
C ALA A 280 22.00 1.34 12.88
N SER A 281 22.50 1.75 14.04
CA SER A 281 21.92 2.82 14.86
C SER A 281 22.57 4.15 14.51
N ALA A 282 21.84 5.02 13.81
CA ALA A 282 22.24 6.38 13.47
C ALA A 282 21.52 7.39 14.37
N ARG A 283 22.27 8.04 15.26
CA ARG A 283 21.75 9.03 16.23
C ARG A 283 22.47 10.35 16.07
N THR A 284 21.82 11.45 16.40
CA THR A 284 22.42 12.78 16.36
C THR A 284 21.91 13.64 17.51
N ASP A 285 22.69 14.66 17.88
CA ASP A 285 22.21 15.70 18.78
C ASP A 285 21.11 16.56 18.13
N VAL A 286 20.39 17.33 18.94
CA VAL A 286 19.25 18.17 18.55
C VAL A 286 19.59 19.14 17.41
N LYS A 287 20.83 19.65 17.34
CA LYS A 287 21.28 20.60 16.32
C LYS A 287 21.89 19.93 15.08
N GLY A 288 22.08 18.61 15.08
CA GLY A 288 22.69 17.90 13.97
C GLY A 288 24.20 18.14 13.83
N SER A 289 24.89 18.51 14.91
CA SER A 289 26.33 18.84 14.86
C SER A 289 27.22 17.60 14.83
N SER A 290 26.78 16.49 15.45
CA SER A 290 27.54 15.25 15.56
C SER A 290 26.60 14.03 15.49
N GLY A 291 26.87 13.15 14.53
CA GLY A 291 26.15 11.89 14.34
C GLY A 291 26.92 10.70 14.90
N GLN A 292 26.34 9.94 15.82
CA GLN A 292 26.86 8.67 16.30
C GLN A 292 26.30 7.53 15.45
N LEU A 293 27.17 6.70 14.86
CA LEU A 293 26.80 5.50 14.12
C LEU A 293 27.39 4.26 14.81
N SER A 294 26.52 3.36 15.29
CA SER A 294 26.91 2.05 15.83
C SER A 294 26.41 0.96 14.90
N VAL A 295 27.30 0.04 14.49
CA VAL A 295 26.98 -1.06 13.56
C VAL A 295 27.25 -2.39 14.25
N LYS A 296 26.19 -3.19 14.39
CA LYS A 296 26.21 -4.57 14.89
C LYS A 296 25.70 -5.51 13.82
N ALA A 297 26.16 -6.76 13.85
CA ALA A 297 25.64 -7.76 12.93
C ALA A 297 25.52 -9.14 13.57
N ARG A 298 24.53 -9.90 13.08
CA ARG A 298 24.36 -11.33 13.31
C ARG A 298 24.71 -12.06 12.02
N LEU A 299 25.58 -13.07 12.11
CA LEU A 299 26.01 -13.86 10.97
C LEU A 299 25.38 -15.26 11.01
N ARG A 300 24.97 -15.76 9.85
CA ARG A 300 24.51 -17.14 9.66
C ARG A 300 25.69 -17.99 9.20
N ASN A 301 26.10 -18.97 10.02
CA ASN A 301 27.28 -19.81 9.77
C ASN A 301 27.01 -21.31 10.00
N PRO A 302 26.10 -21.95 9.22
CA PRO A 302 25.80 -23.38 9.36
C PRO A 302 27.00 -24.28 9.02
N ALA A 303 27.95 -23.80 8.21
CA ALA A 303 29.15 -24.56 7.85
C ALA A 303 30.29 -24.46 8.88
N HIS A 304 30.06 -23.77 10.01
CA HIS A 304 31.05 -23.58 11.07
C HIS A 304 32.41 -23.04 10.57
N ILE A 305 32.37 -22.12 9.61
CA ILE A 305 33.55 -21.42 9.10
C ILE A 305 34.29 -20.78 10.28
N ALA A 306 35.61 -20.99 10.36
CA ALA A 306 36.42 -20.60 11.51
C ALA A 306 36.76 -19.10 11.55
N SER A 307 36.96 -18.47 10.38
CA SER A 307 37.25 -17.04 10.31
C SER A 307 36.77 -16.40 9.01
N ALA A 308 36.50 -15.10 9.05
CA ALA A 308 36.10 -14.31 7.89
C ALA A 308 36.55 -12.86 8.00
N LEU A 309 36.85 -12.23 6.86
CA LEU A 309 37.08 -10.80 6.78
C LEU A 309 35.73 -10.09 6.69
N VAL A 310 35.48 -9.16 7.60
CA VAL A 310 34.32 -8.28 7.58
C VAL A 310 34.74 -6.88 7.21
N GLN A 311 34.03 -6.29 6.24
CA GLN A 311 34.20 -4.92 5.80
C GLN A 311 32.89 -4.16 5.95
N VAL A 312 32.92 -2.99 6.59
CA VAL A 312 31.77 -2.08 6.69
C VAL A 312 32.08 -0.83 5.89
N LYS A 313 31.16 -0.42 5.02
CA LYS A 313 31.25 0.79 4.19
C LYS A 313 30.00 1.63 4.39
N VAL A 314 30.20 2.91 4.71
CA VAL A 314 29.10 3.89 4.88
C VAL A 314 29.21 4.94 3.79
N ASN A 315 28.16 5.08 3.00
CA ASN A 315 28.03 6.16 2.02
C ASN A 315 27.00 7.18 2.47
N ASP A 316 27.28 8.45 2.19
CA ASP A 316 26.34 9.54 2.37
C ASP A 316 25.22 9.53 1.30
N PRO A 317 24.20 10.40 1.42
CA PRO A 317 23.12 10.49 0.45
C PRO A 317 23.55 10.83 -0.99
N SER A 318 24.76 11.34 -1.21
CA SER A 318 25.30 11.58 -2.56
C SER A 318 26.04 10.35 -3.14
N GLY A 319 26.16 9.27 -2.36
CA GLY A 319 26.91 8.07 -2.72
C GLY A 319 28.39 8.13 -2.35
N LYS A 320 28.87 9.23 -1.74
CA LYS A 320 30.26 9.37 -1.32
C LYS A 320 30.51 8.55 -0.06
N THR A 321 31.58 7.74 -0.07
CA THR A 321 32.00 7.01 1.13
C THR A 321 32.54 7.96 2.19
N VAL A 322 31.93 7.93 3.38
CA VAL A 322 32.29 8.77 4.53
C VAL A 322 32.93 7.99 5.66
N TYR A 323 32.80 6.65 5.64
CA TYR A 323 33.43 5.78 6.62
C TYR A 323 33.68 4.39 6.03
N GLN A 324 34.80 3.79 6.39
CA GLN A 324 35.15 2.40 6.08
C GLN A 324 35.81 1.74 7.29
N TYR A 325 35.56 0.45 7.45
CA TYR A 325 36.08 -0.37 8.53
C TYR A 325 36.35 -1.78 8.01
N SER A 326 37.38 -2.44 8.54
CA SER A 326 37.72 -3.81 8.19
C SER A 326 38.24 -4.55 9.41
N LYS A 327 37.76 -5.78 9.65
CA LYS A 327 38.21 -6.63 10.77
C LYS A 327 38.09 -8.10 10.43
N GLN A 328 39.05 -8.90 10.91
CA GLN A 328 38.93 -10.35 10.91
C GLN A 328 38.06 -10.79 12.09
N LEU A 329 37.00 -11.56 11.83
CA LEU A 329 36.17 -12.20 12.85
C LEU A 329 36.50 -13.69 12.93
N ASN A 330 36.62 -14.19 14.16
CA ASN A 330 36.87 -15.61 14.47
C ASN A 330 35.74 -16.23 15.33
N THR A 331 34.68 -15.47 15.61
CA THR A 331 33.54 -15.88 16.43
C THR A 331 32.24 -15.37 15.80
N PHE A 332 31.20 -16.21 15.83
CA PHE A 332 29.94 -16.03 15.09
C PHE A 332 28.69 -16.36 15.92
N LYS A 333 28.80 -16.50 17.25
CA LYS A 333 27.74 -17.08 18.09
C LYS A 333 26.61 -16.11 18.49
N SER A 334 26.79 -14.80 18.31
CA SER A 334 25.84 -13.77 18.72
C SER A 334 26.01 -12.49 17.91
N ASP A 335 25.12 -11.52 18.15
CA ASP A 335 25.29 -10.16 17.65
C ASP A 335 26.67 -9.64 18.05
N SER A 336 27.42 -9.18 17.06
CA SER A 336 28.79 -8.69 17.23
C SER A 336 28.82 -7.21 16.92
N LEU A 337 29.29 -6.40 17.86
CA LEU A 337 29.62 -5.00 17.60
C LEU A 337 30.81 -4.96 16.65
N LEU A 338 30.58 -4.41 15.46
CA LEU A 338 31.62 -4.29 14.44
C LEU A 338 32.38 -2.98 14.63
N THR A 339 31.66 -1.88 14.72
CA THR A 339 32.27 -0.55 14.82
C THR A 339 31.30 0.49 15.39
N GLU A 340 31.88 1.49 16.05
CA GLU A 340 31.23 2.72 16.46
C GLU A 340 32.04 3.90 15.96
N ASN A 341 31.38 4.86 15.30
CA ASN A 341 32.07 6.01 14.72
C ASN A 341 31.21 7.27 14.76
N THR A 342 31.89 8.42 14.80
CA THR A 342 31.27 9.75 14.72
C THR A 342 31.35 10.29 13.29
N ILE A 343 30.19 10.68 12.75
CA ILE A 343 30.06 11.44 11.50
C ILE A 343 29.84 12.91 11.86
N LYS A 344 30.77 13.78 11.49
CA LYS A 344 30.64 15.23 11.74
C LYS A 344 29.58 15.84 10.83
N SER A 345 28.70 16.67 11.40
CA SER A 345 27.65 17.40 10.67
C SER A 345 26.88 16.52 9.67
N PRO A 346 26.24 15.42 10.11
CA PRO A 346 25.52 14.53 9.22
C PRO A 346 24.36 15.26 8.53
N LYS A 347 24.03 14.84 7.30
CA LYS A 347 22.79 15.28 6.66
C LYS A 347 21.61 14.68 7.42
N LEU A 348 20.71 15.54 7.90
CA LEU A 348 19.57 15.12 8.70
C LEU A 348 18.43 14.60 7.83
N TRP A 349 17.79 13.53 8.29
CA TRP A 349 16.53 13.03 7.76
C TRP A 349 15.36 13.81 8.39
N SER A 350 14.43 14.26 7.55
CA SER A 350 13.13 14.80 7.94
C SER A 350 12.07 14.54 6.87
N PRO A 351 10.77 14.75 7.15
CA PRO A 351 9.71 14.66 6.15
C PRO A 351 9.91 15.54 4.90
N GLU A 352 10.49 16.72 5.04
CA GLU A 352 10.79 17.61 3.91
C GLU A 352 12.11 17.27 3.21
N ASN A 353 13.06 16.68 3.95
CA ASN A 353 14.40 16.36 3.45
C ASN A 353 14.82 14.94 3.87
N PRO A 354 14.29 13.88 3.23
CA PRO A 354 14.51 12.49 3.61
C PRO A 354 15.91 11.97 3.21
N GLN A 355 16.95 12.48 3.87
CA GLN A 355 18.34 12.12 3.60
C GLN A 355 18.69 10.73 4.14
N LEU A 356 19.09 9.81 3.26
CA LEU A 356 19.42 8.43 3.60
C LEU A 356 20.89 8.09 3.32
N TYR A 357 21.58 7.60 4.34
CA TYR A 357 22.89 6.97 4.21
C TYR A 357 22.72 5.49 3.86
N SER A 358 23.75 4.86 3.29
CA SER A 358 23.79 3.40 3.11
C SER A 358 24.92 2.80 3.94
N VAL A 359 24.61 1.80 4.76
CA VAL A 359 25.57 0.99 5.50
C VAL A 359 25.63 -0.38 4.84
N SER A 360 26.77 -0.72 4.24
CA SER A 360 27.00 -2.03 3.62
C SER A 360 27.99 -2.82 4.44
N MET A 361 27.66 -4.06 4.74
CA MET A 361 28.55 -5.04 5.37
C MET A 361 28.86 -6.15 4.36
N THR A 362 30.13 -6.32 4.03
CA THR A 362 30.63 -7.45 3.24
C THR A 362 31.34 -8.42 4.18
N VAL A 363 30.94 -9.69 4.14
CA VAL A 363 31.64 -10.81 4.81
C VAL A 363 32.27 -11.71 3.75
N THR A 364 33.57 -11.98 3.89
CA THR A 364 34.36 -12.77 2.95
C THR A 364 35.04 -13.93 3.66
N ALA A 365 34.79 -15.16 3.19
CA ALA A 365 35.41 -16.38 3.68
C ALA A 365 35.96 -17.19 2.49
N GLY A 366 37.28 -17.38 2.44
CA GLY A 366 37.93 -17.98 1.27
C GLY A 366 37.69 -17.14 0.01
N ALA A 367 37.13 -17.77 -1.02
CA ALA A 367 36.79 -17.11 -2.29
C ALA A 367 35.33 -16.62 -2.37
N GLU A 368 34.49 -16.94 -1.38
CA GLU A 368 33.09 -16.52 -1.37
C GLU A 368 32.90 -15.23 -0.54
N SER A 369 31.98 -14.38 -0.98
CA SER A 369 31.61 -13.16 -0.25
C SER A 369 30.11 -12.91 -0.30
N TYR A 370 29.56 -12.32 0.77
CA TYR A 370 28.17 -11.86 0.85
C TYR A 370 28.13 -10.40 1.30
N THR A 371 27.31 -9.58 0.66
CA THR A 371 27.10 -8.17 1.05
C THR A 371 25.65 -7.93 1.42
N GLN A 372 25.40 -7.43 2.62
CA GLN A 372 24.10 -6.87 3.04
C GLN A 372 24.19 -5.35 3.07
N THR A 373 23.17 -4.66 2.57
CA THR A 373 23.10 -3.19 2.59
C THR A 373 21.81 -2.72 3.23
N GLU A 374 21.93 -1.83 4.20
CA GLU A 374 20.82 -1.20 4.92
C GLU A 374 20.84 0.32 4.70
N LYS A 375 19.67 0.94 4.74
CA LYS A 375 19.52 2.40 4.72
C LYS A 375 19.29 2.90 6.14
N VAL A 376 19.89 4.04 6.47
CA VAL A 376 19.72 4.71 7.77
C VAL A 376 19.63 6.21 7.58
N GLY A 377 19.05 6.92 8.55
CA GLY A 377 18.96 8.39 8.55
C GLY A 377 19.31 8.96 9.92
N PHE A 378 20.09 10.04 9.94
CA PHE A 378 20.36 10.78 11.16
C PHE A 378 19.18 11.70 11.47
N ARG A 379 18.50 11.43 12.58
CA ARG A 379 17.45 12.31 13.11
C ARG A 379 17.44 12.28 14.62
N ASN A 380 17.01 13.38 15.21
CA ASN A 380 16.68 13.49 16.62
C ASN A 380 15.20 13.81 16.74
N PHE A 381 14.49 13.16 17.67
CA PHE A 381 13.10 13.48 17.96
C PHE A 381 12.82 13.41 19.44
N GLU A 382 11.78 14.12 19.87
CA GLU A 382 11.34 14.20 21.26
C GLU A 382 9.81 14.31 21.30
N PHE A 383 9.17 13.51 22.15
CA PHE A 383 7.84 13.80 22.65
C PHE A 383 8.00 14.61 23.93
N VAL A 384 7.66 15.89 23.88
CA VAL A 384 7.80 16.76 25.05
C VAL A 384 6.76 16.32 26.09
N LYS A 385 7.19 16.17 27.35
CA LYS A 385 6.25 15.87 28.44
C LYS A 385 5.24 17.01 28.57
N LYS A 386 3.96 16.69 28.51
CA LYS A 386 2.85 17.66 28.46
C LYS A 386 3.12 18.73 27.37
N GLY A 387 3.50 18.28 26.17
CA GLY A 387 3.82 19.17 25.07
C GLY A 387 3.81 18.49 23.71
N PRO A 388 4.28 19.19 22.67
CA PRO A 388 4.20 18.73 21.29
C PRO A 388 5.31 17.73 20.93
N PHE A 389 5.31 17.31 19.67
CA PHE A 389 6.39 16.55 19.05
C PHE A 389 7.45 17.49 18.45
N MET A 390 8.72 17.17 18.67
CA MET A 390 9.86 17.89 18.14
C MET A 390 10.68 16.96 17.23
N LEU A 391 11.09 17.46 16.07
CA LEU A 391 12.01 16.78 15.15
C LEU A 391 13.17 17.72 14.83
N ASN A 392 14.41 17.25 15.05
CA ASN A 392 15.64 18.00 14.80
C ASN A 392 15.60 19.42 15.44
N GLY A 393 15.13 19.49 16.69
CA GLY A 393 15.03 20.73 17.48
C GLY A 393 13.88 21.67 17.11
N LYS A 394 12.99 21.28 16.19
CA LYS A 394 11.84 22.10 15.78
C LYS A 394 10.53 21.37 16.03
N ARG A 395 9.50 22.11 16.45
CA ARG A 395 8.16 21.57 16.56
C ARG A 395 7.69 21.09 15.18
N LEU A 396 7.17 19.87 15.13
CA LEU A 396 6.51 19.33 13.95
C LEU A 396 5.16 18.75 14.38
N LEU A 397 4.07 19.30 13.82
CA LEU A 397 2.76 18.68 13.97
C LEU A 397 2.71 17.41 13.13
N LEU A 398 2.45 16.26 13.76
CA LEU A 398 2.23 15.00 13.06
C LEU A 398 0.88 15.04 12.34
N ARG A 399 0.94 15.08 11.01
CA ARG A 399 -0.18 15.09 10.05
C ARG A 399 -0.36 13.68 9.53
N GLY A 400 -1.10 12.92 10.32
CA GLY A 400 -1.14 11.47 10.26
C GLY A 400 -2.28 10.88 9.43
N THR A 401 -2.06 9.68 8.93
CA THR A 401 -3.12 8.78 8.44
C THR A 401 -2.85 7.33 8.87
N HIS A 402 -3.69 6.40 8.42
CA HIS A 402 -3.49 4.96 8.58
C HIS A 402 -3.65 4.23 7.25
N ARG A 403 -3.15 2.99 7.19
CA ARG A 403 -3.46 2.08 6.09
C ARG A 403 -3.61 0.65 6.55
N HIS A 404 -4.45 -0.10 5.84
CA HIS A 404 -4.43 -1.56 5.84
C HIS A 404 -3.74 -2.08 4.58
N GLU A 405 -3.14 -3.27 4.68
CA GLU A 405 -2.74 -4.05 3.51
C GLU A 405 -3.98 -4.69 2.89
N ASP A 406 -4.71 -3.88 2.13
CA ASP A 406 -5.98 -4.24 1.52
C ASP A 406 -6.22 -3.38 0.28
N HIS A 407 -6.64 -3.98 -0.83
CA HIS A 407 -6.97 -3.26 -2.06
C HIS A 407 -8.01 -4.02 -2.89
N ALA A 408 -8.72 -3.29 -3.74
CA ALA A 408 -9.70 -3.85 -4.67
C ALA A 408 -9.06 -4.97 -5.52
N ASP A 409 -9.85 -6.01 -5.83
CA ASP A 409 -9.45 -7.24 -6.55
C ASP A 409 -8.41 -8.15 -5.88
N VAL A 410 -7.62 -7.69 -4.92
CA VAL A 410 -6.45 -8.45 -4.44
C VAL A 410 -6.42 -8.66 -2.93
N ALA A 411 -7.30 -8.02 -2.17
CA ALA A 411 -7.25 -8.04 -0.70
C ALA A 411 -5.83 -7.69 -0.22
N ALA A 412 -5.18 -8.53 0.59
CA ALA A 412 -3.81 -8.29 1.06
C ALA A 412 -2.71 -8.47 -0.02
N ALA A 413 -3.02 -9.06 -1.18
CA ALA A 413 -2.04 -9.38 -2.22
C ALA A 413 -1.62 -8.16 -3.07
N MET A 414 -1.32 -7.05 -2.41
CA MET A 414 -0.89 -5.82 -3.06
C MET A 414 0.49 -5.98 -3.70
N THR A 415 0.64 -5.50 -4.92
CA THR A 415 1.94 -5.44 -5.59
C THR A 415 2.78 -4.26 -5.10
N GLU A 416 4.07 -4.27 -5.43
CA GLU A 416 4.96 -3.15 -5.10
C GLU A 416 4.50 -1.83 -5.73
N ASP A 417 3.98 -1.90 -6.96
CA ASP A 417 3.49 -0.72 -7.67
C ASP A 417 2.20 -0.16 -7.05
N MET A 418 1.31 -1.03 -6.57
CA MET A 418 0.12 -0.61 -5.81
C MET A 418 0.54 0.09 -4.52
N ILE A 419 1.46 -0.51 -3.74
CA ILE A 419 1.97 0.11 -2.50
C ILE A 419 2.64 1.45 -2.81
N ARG A 420 3.49 1.51 -3.84
CA ARG A 420 4.18 2.73 -4.27
C ARG A 420 3.19 3.84 -4.66
N THR A 421 2.13 3.49 -5.37
CA THR A 421 1.07 4.43 -5.77
C THR A 421 0.37 4.99 -4.53
N GLU A 422 -0.01 4.12 -3.60
CA GLU A 422 -0.70 4.51 -2.37
C GLU A 422 0.14 5.46 -1.50
N ILE A 423 1.40 5.11 -1.19
CA ILE A 423 2.25 5.95 -0.33
C ILE A 423 2.61 7.28 -1.01
N LYS A 424 2.75 7.30 -2.35
CA LYS A 424 2.90 8.55 -3.09
C LYS A 424 1.66 9.43 -2.98
N MET A 425 0.46 8.87 -3.12
CA MET A 425 -0.79 9.63 -2.96
C MET A 425 -0.92 10.20 -1.54
N MET A 426 -0.50 9.47 -0.50
CA MET A 426 -0.41 10.01 0.86
C MET A 426 0.53 11.22 0.93
N LYS A 427 1.74 11.11 0.35
CA LYS A 427 2.70 12.22 0.31
C LYS A 427 2.16 13.43 -0.45
N GLU A 428 1.49 13.20 -1.58
CA GLU A 428 0.79 14.23 -2.37
C GLU A 428 -0.35 14.91 -1.61
N MET A 429 -0.97 14.22 -0.64
CA MET A 429 -1.97 14.78 0.26
C MET A 429 -1.36 15.63 1.38
N GLY A 430 -0.03 15.56 1.57
CA GLY A 430 0.70 16.29 2.62
C GLY A 430 0.91 15.51 3.92
N VAL A 431 0.71 14.19 3.89
CA VAL A 431 0.99 13.29 5.02
C VAL A 431 2.49 13.34 5.38
N ASN A 432 2.78 13.46 6.68
CA ASN A 432 4.13 13.36 7.23
C ASN A 432 4.27 12.28 8.32
N PHE A 433 3.18 11.62 8.68
CA PHE A 433 3.12 10.57 9.69
C PHE A 433 2.13 9.48 9.27
N ILE A 434 2.40 8.22 9.58
CA ILE A 434 1.47 7.11 9.35
C ILE A 434 1.53 6.13 10.51
N ARG A 435 0.38 5.63 10.93
CA ARG A 435 0.29 4.42 11.73
C ARG A 435 -0.11 3.26 10.83
N LEU A 436 0.71 2.21 10.81
CA LEU A 436 0.61 1.11 9.85
C LEU A 436 -0.45 0.07 10.24
N GLY A 437 -1.70 0.53 10.42
CA GLY A 437 -2.81 -0.33 10.80
C GLY A 437 -2.56 -1.00 12.14
N HIS A 438 -2.78 -2.31 12.21
CA HIS A 438 -2.71 -3.11 13.45
C HIS A 438 -1.71 -4.27 13.36
N TYR A 439 -0.65 -4.11 12.58
CA TYR A 439 0.34 -5.15 12.36
C TYR A 439 1.59 -4.59 11.66
N GLN A 440 2.68 -5.34 11.73
CA GLN A 440 3.85 -5.13 10.89
C GLN A 440 3.45 -5.15 9.40
N GLN A 441 3.88 -4.17 8.62
CA GLN A 441 3.60 -4.11 7.17
C GLN A 441 4.82 -4.51 6.33
N SER A 442 4.60 -4.68 5.02
CA SER A 442 5.66 -4.96 4.07
C SER A 442 6.77 -3.91 4.17
N ARG A 443 8.03 -4.37 4.19
CA ARG A 443 9.22 -3.52 4.14
C ARG A 443 9.23 -2.53 2.98
N ILE A 444 8.49 -2.82 1.90
CA ILE A 444 8.28 -1.89 0.78
C ILE A 444 7.65 -0.58 1.27
N VAL A 445 6.66 -0.66 2.17
CA VAL A 445 6.02 0.51 2.79
C VAL A 445 7.04 1.34 3.56
N LEU A 446 7.84 0.71 4.41
CA LEU A 446 8.85 1.40 5.23
C LEU A 446 9.96 2.02 4.39
N ASN A 447 10.43 1.32 3.36
CA ASN A 447 11.39 1.87 2.39
C ASN A 447 10.82 3.12 1.70
N LEU A 448 9.52 3.15 1.40
CA LEU A 448 8.85 4.32 0.83
C LEU A 448 8.68 5.42 1.87
N CYS A 449 8.32 5.12 3.12
CA CYS A 449 8.24 6.08 4.21
C CYS A 449 9.58 6.76 4.47
N ASP A 450 10.68 6.00 4.48
CA ASP A 450 12.03 6.52 4.59
C ASP A 450 12.38 7.44 3.42
N SER A 451 12.05 7.05 2.18
CA SER A 451 12.43 7.76 0.96
C SER A 451 11.56 8.99 0.69
N LEU A 452 10.29 8.96 1.09
CA LEU A 452 9.33 10.04 0.89
C LEU A 452 9.21 10.95 2.12
N GLY A 453 9.87 10.61 3.23
CA GLY A 453 9.84 11.40 4.44
C GLY A 453 8.45 11.34 5.10
N ILE A 454 8.08 10.18 5.61
CA ILE A 454 6.86 9.94 6.39
C ILE A 454 7.30 9.20 7.66
N LEU A 455 7.03 9.78 8.83
CA LEU A 455 7.27 9.16 10.13
C LEU A 455 6.30 8.00 10.37
N VAL A 456 6.69 7.01 11.17
CA VAL A 456 5.95 5.75 11.32
C VAL A 456 5.74 5.37 12.78
N TRP A 457 4.50 4.98 13.09
CA TRP A 457 4.12 4.07 14.17
C TRP A 457 3.81 2.71 13.52
N GLU A 458 4.49 1.65 13.95
CA GLU A 458 4.19 0.26 13.57
C GLU A 458 3.92 -0.58 14.82
N GLU A 459 2.95 -1.51 14.79
CA GLU A 459 2.49 -2.24 15.98
C GLU A 459 2.32 -3.73 15.76
N ILE A 460 2.33 -4.51 16.86
CA ILE A 460 1.97 -5.93 16.83
C ILE A 460 0.45 -6.13 16.80
N PRO A 461 -0.06 -7.25 16.26
CA PRO A 461 -1.50 -7.49 16.12
C PRO A 461 -2.22 -7.92 17.41
N TRP A 462 -1.75 -7.50 18.59
CA TRP A 462 -2.55 -7.65 19.81
C TRP A 462 -3.69 -6.62 19.82
N CYS A 463 -4.75 -6.95 19.09
CA CYS A 463 -5.88 -6.07 18.82
C CYS A 463 -7.18 -6.70 19.33
N ARG A 464 -7.82 -6.09 20.35
CA ARG A 464 -9.06 -6.58 21.01
C ARG A 464 -8.92 -7.97 21.67
N GLY A 465 -10.05 -8.56 22.07
CA GLY A 465 -10.19 -9.95 22.51
C GLY A 465 -9.90 -10.20 23.99
N GLY A 466 -8.91 -9.51 24.56
CA GLY A 466 -8.39 -9.77 25.90
C GLY A 466 -6.97 -10.36 25.84
N LEU A 467 -6.70 -11.38 26.63
CA LEU A 467 -5.38 -12.02 26.72
C LEU A 467 -5.51 -13.55 26.78
N GLY A 468 -4.90 -14.23 25.80
CA GLY A 468 -4.84 -15.69 25.76
C GLY A 468 -3.75 -16.31 26.63
N GLY A 469 -3.57 -17.62 26.48
CA GLY A 469 -2.61 -18.42 27.21
C GLY A 469 -1.15 -18.24 26.76
N PRO A 470 -0.26 -19.16 27.18
CA PRO A 470 1.17 -19.06 26.86
C PRO A 470 1.49 -19.03 25.36
N VAL A 471 0.75 -19.75 24.51
CA VAL A 471 0.98 -19.78 23.06
C VAL A 471 0.71 -18.40 22.44
N TYR A 472 -0.42 -17.78 22.80
CA TYR A 472 -0.80 -16.43 22.42
C TYR A 472 0.27 -15.40 22.84
N GLN A 473 0.68 -15.44 24.11
CA GLN A 473 1.67 -14.50 24.66
C GLN A 473 3.05 -14.66 24.01
N GLN A 474 3.47 -15.90 23.73
CA GLN A 474 4.72 -16.15 23.02
C GLN A 474 4.67 -15.71 21.56
N GLN A 475 3.52 -15.80 20.89
CA GLN A 475 3.34 -15.19 19.57
C GLN A 475 3.53 -13.68 19.64
N ALA A 476 2.88 -12.99 20.57
CA ALA A 476 3.01 -11.54 20.72
C ALA A 476 4.46 -11.10 20.99
N LYS A 477 5.19 -11.77 21.92
CA LYS A 477 6.62 -11.49 22.17
C LYS A 477 7.49 -11.73 20.93
N ARG A 478 7.26 -12.86 20.23
CA ARG A 478 7.99 -13.19 19.00
C ARG A 478 7.75 -12.15 17.92
N MET A 479 6.50 -11.79 17.66
CA MET A 479 6.16 -10.81 16.63
C MET A 479 6.67 -9.41 16.97
N LEU A 480 6.69 -9.00 18.24
CA LEU A 480 7.33 -7.76 18.66
C LEU A 480 8.84 -7.79 18.39
N THR A 481 9.50 -8.89 18.77
CA THR A 481 10.93 -9.09 18.53
C THR A 481 11.24 -9.04 17.03
N ASN A 482 10.45 -9.75 16.23
CA ASN A 482 10.61 -9.80 14.78
C ASN A 482 10.40 -8.43 14.14
N MET A 483 9.33 -7.71 14.48
CA MET A 483 9.06 -6.36 13.98
C MET A 483 10.22 -5.41 14.30
N VAL A 484 10.66 -5.36 15.55
CA VAL A 484 11.77 -4.47 15.97
C VAL A 484 13.06 -4.85 15.27
N GLU A 485 13.45 -6.14 15.23
CA GLU A 485 14.70 -6.56 14.59
C GLU A 485 14.68 -6.37 13.07
N GLN A 486 13.55 -6.65 12.41
CA GLN A 486 13.43 -6.55 10.96
C GLN A 486 13.40 -5.11 10.49
N HIS A 487 12.78 -4.22 11.27
CA HIS A 487 12.56 -2.83 10.87
C HIS A 487 13.43 -1.81 11.64
N TYR A 488 14.40 -2.29 12.43
CA TYR A 488 15.30 -1.50 13.27
C TYR A 488 15.94 -0.30 12.57
N ASN A 489 16.35 -0.46 11.32
CA ASN A 489 17.17 0.51 10.59
C ASN A 489 16.38 1.69 9.99
N HIS A 490 15.05 1.59 9.91
CA HIS A 490 14.21 2.58 9.23
C HIS A 490 14.16 3.90 10.03
N PRO A 491 14.74 5.01 9.53
CA PRO A 491 14.68 6.30 10.23
C PRO A 491 13.27 6.84 10.40
N SER A 492 12.32 6.44 9.54
CA SER A 492 10.91 6.80 9.64
C SER A 492 10.27 6.36 10.95
N ILE A 493 10.64 5.20 11.49
CA ILE A 493 10.00 4.65 12.69
C ILE A 493 10.43 5.45 13.91
N ILE A 494 9.43 5.92 14.66
CA ILE A 494 9.58 6.63 15.95
C ILE A 494 8.83 5.93 17.08
N ILE A 495 7.85 5.07 16.76
CA ILE A 495 7.01 4.37 17.72
C ILE A 495 6.90 2.88 17.35
N TRP A 496 7.11 2.02 18.34
CA TRP A 496 6.66 0.63 18.33
C TRP A 496 5.37 0.52 19.13
N GLY A 497 4.30 0.00 18.55
CA GLY A 497 3.00 -0.17 19.20
C GLY A 497 2.80 -1.58 19.77
N MET A 498 2.30 -1.67 20.99
CA MET A 498 2.17 -2.94 21.71
C MET A 498 0.77 -3.56 21.58
N GLY A 499 -0.22 -2.79 21.13
CA GLY A 499 -1.59 -3.25 20.98
C GLY A 499 -2.59 -2.13 20.76
N ASN A 500 -3.80 -2.53 20.40
CA ASN A 500 -4.93 -1.66 20.09
C ASN A 500 -6.20 -2.19 20.75
N GLU A 501 -6.92 -1.33 21.48
CA GLU A 501 -8.23 -1.65 22.08
C GLU A 501 -8.16 -2.91 22.96
N ASN A 502 -7.07 -3.07 23.72
CA ASN A 502 -6.88 -4.20 24.63
C ASN A 502 -7.88 -4.19 25.80
N ASP A 503 -8.63 -3.09 25.96
CA ASP A 503 -9.77 -2.98 26.85
C ASP A 503 -11.05 -3.67 26.32
N TRP A 504 -11.03 -4.20 25.09
CA TRP A 504 -12.18 -4.85 24.46
C TRP A 504 -12.23 -6.36 24.82
N PRO A 505 -13.20 -6.83 25.63
CA PRO A 505 -13.34 -8.24 25.98
C PRO A 505 -14.09 -9.05 24.92
N GLY A 506 -14.02 -10.38 24.97
CA GLY A 506 -14.99 -11.24 24.28
C GLY A 506 -14.45 -12.54 23.69
N ASP A 507 -13.13 -12.70 23.55
CA ASP A 507 -12.56 -13.94 23.02
C ASP A 507 -12.41 -15.02 24.10
N PHE A 508 -12.33 -14.63 25.37
CA PHE A 508 -12.10 -15.52 26.50
C PHE A 508 -13.18 -15.35 27.58
N PRO A 509 -13.48 -16.40 28.36
CA PRO A 509 -14.45 -16.30 29.47
C PRO A 509 -13.98 -15.40 30.60
N GLU A 510 -12.67 -15.18 30.73
CA GLU A 510 -12.05 -14.29 31.71
C GLU A 510 -11.52 -13.03 31.02
N PHE A 511 -11.75 -11.86 31.62
CA PHE A 511 -11.11 -10.60 31.24
C PHE A 511 -10.44 -9.98 32.48
N ASP A 512 -9.13 -10.18 32.61
CA ASP A 512 -8.36 -9.76 33.79
C ASP A 512 -7.41 -8.59 33.42
N GLN A 513 -7.77 -7.39 33.90
CA GLN A 513 -7.00 -6.17 33.66
C GLN A 513 -5.57 -6.25 34.24
N GLN A 514 -5.35 -6.96 35.35
CA GLN A 514 -4.02 -7.07 35.95
C GLN A 514 -3.11 -7.98 35.13
N LYS A 515 -3.64 -9.09 34.59
CA LYS A 515 -2.89 -9.95 33.65
C LYS A 515 -2.56 -9.18 32.37
N ILE A 516 -3.50 -8.41 31.83
CA ILE A 516 -3.26 -7.54 30.66
C ILE A 516 -2.18 -6.51 30.97
N ARG A 517 -2.23 -5.81 32.11
CA ARG A 517 -1.20 -4.85 32.54
C ARG A 517 0.18 -5.51 32.68
N ALA A 518 0.25 -6.68 33.32
CA ALA A 518 1.51 -7.40 33.52
C ALA A 518 2.15 -7.77 32.17
N PHE A 519 1.35 -8.28 31.24
CA PHE A 519 1.82 -8.63 29.91
C PHE A 519 2.18 -7.40 29.06
N MET A 520 1.40 -6.33 29.14
CA MET A 520 1.71 -5.03 28.50
C MET A 520 3.05 -4.47 28.98
N LYS A 521 3.32 -4.55 30.29
CA LYS A 521 4.59 -4.14 30.88
C LYS A 521 5.75 -4.99 30.38
N GLU A 522 5.56 -6.30 30.27
CA GLU A 522 6.57 -7.21 29.72
C GLU A 522 6.92 -6.87 28.26
N LEU A 523 5.91 -6.60 27.42
CA LEU A 523 6.14 -6.18 26.03
C LEU A 523 6.84 -4.82 25.95
N ASN A 524 6.45 -3.86 26.79
CA ASN A 524 7.12 -2.57 26.88
C ASN A 524 8.60 -2.72 27.24
N ASP A 525 8.92 -3.52 28.25
CA ASP A 525 10.30 -3.76 28.69
C ASP A 525 11.11 -4.48 27.61
N LEU A 526 10.52 -5.47 26.94
CA LEU A 526 11.14 -6.17 25.81
C LEU A 526 11.43 -5.19 24.67
N SER A 527 10.50 -4.30 24.31
CA SER A 527 10.72 -3.29 23.27
C SER A 527 11.90 -2.37 23.62
N HIS A 528 11.98 -1.88 24.85
CA HIS A 528 13.09 -1.02 25.31
C HIS A 528 14.42 -1.76 25.40
N GLN A 529 14.40 -3.05 25.70
CA GLN A 529 15.60 -3.90 25.67
C GLN A 529 16.12 -4.08 24.24
N LEU A 530 15.22 -4.31 23.28
CA LEU A 530 15.57 -4.51 21.87
C LEU A 530 15.99 -3.20 21.18
N ASP A 531 15.27 -2.11 21.43
CA ASP A 531 15.50 -0.81 20.84
C ASP A 531 15.17 0.35 21.79
N PRO A 532 16.12 0.82 22.61
CA PRO A 532 15.91 1.95 23.51
C PRO A 532 15.88 3.31 22.78
N SER A 533 16.00 3.34 21.44
CA SER A 533 16.01 4.60 20.67
C SER A 533 14.64 5.06 20.21
N ARG A 534 13.59 4.26 20.43
CA ARG A 534 12.23 4.53 20.00
C ARG A 534 11.26 4.47 21.18
N LYS A 535 10.07 5.04 20.98
CA LYS A 535 9.02 5.07 21.99
C LYS A 535 8.10 3.87 21.85
N THR A 536 7.55 3.38 22.96
CA THR A 536 6.43 2.45 22.94
C THR A 536 5.10 3.22 22.93
N ALA A 537 4.08 2.64 22.32
CA ALA A 537 2.73 3.19 22.40
C ALA A 537 1.64 2.12 22.42
N ILE A 538 0.45 2.52 22.86
CA ILE A 538 -0.80 1.78 22.67
C ILE A 538 -1.93 2.76 22.34
N ARG A 539 -2.99 2.23 21.75
CA ARG A 539 -4.25 2.95 21.56
C ARG A 539 -5.38 2.30 22.37
N ARG A 540 -6.11 3.12 23.12
CA ARG A 540 -7.36 2.81 23.84
C ARG A 540 -7.23 1.59 24.77
N CYS A 541 -6.60 1.80 25.92
CA CYS A 541 -6.59 0.86 27.02
C CYS A 541 -6.25 1.66 28.29
N ASP A 542 -7.25 2.32 28.84
CA ASP A 542 -7.06 3.37 29.86
C ASP A 542 -6.38 2.88 31.13
N PHE A 543 -6.63 1.62 31.50
CA PHE A 543 -5.97 0.97 32.63
C PHE A 543 -4.53 0.52 32.32
N CYS A 544 -3.95 0.82 31.15
CA CYS A 544 -2.55 0.55 30.78
C CYS A 544 -1.77 1.80 30.36
N LYS A 545 -2.38 2.99 30.39
CA LYS A 545 -1.79 4.23 29.85
C LYS A 545 -0.54 4.73 30.57
N ASP A 546 -0.30 4.26 31.79
CA ASP A 546 0.88 4.53 32.62
C ASP A 546 2.09 3.65 32.27
N ILE A 547 1.93 2.63 31.42
CA ILE A 547 2.97 1.65 31.11
C ILE A 547 3.85 2.08 29.93
N VAL A 548 3.24 2.65 28.90
CA VAL A 548 3.91 2.99 27.63
C VAL A 548 4.47 4.41 27.64
N ASP A 549 5.40 4.71 26.72
CA ASP A 549 5.90 6.07 26.56
C ASP A 549 4.83 7.03 26.02
N VAL A 550 4.09 6.65 24.97
CA VAL A 550 3.11 7.52 24.29
C VAL A 550 1.74 6.86 24.30
N TYR A 551 0.70 7.61 24.69
CA TYR A 551 -0.66 7.09 24.76
C TYR A 551 -1.61 7.80 23.80
N SER A 552 -2.47 7.00 23.15
CA SER A 552 -3.64 7.50 22.44
C SER A 552 -4.92 6.99 23.10
N PRO A 553 -5.84 7.87 23.54
CA PRO A 553 -7.21 7.49 23.85
C PRO A 553 -8.00 7.26 22.55
N SER A 554 -9.29 6.95 22.69
CA SER A 554 -10.26 7.01 21.59
C SER A 554 -10.95 8.37 21.58
N ILE A 555 -10.80 9.15 20.50
CA ILE A 555 -11.52 10.43 20.28
C ILE A 555 -12.09 10.44 18.86
N TRP A 556 -13.41 10.31 18.75
CA TRP A 556 -14.18 10.27 17.51
C TRP A 556 -15.23 11.39 17.44
N ALA A 557 -14.77 12.60 17.76
CA ALA A 557 -15.33 13.92 17.43
C ALA A 557 -16.42 13.95 16.34
N GLY A 558 -17.71 13.76 16.67
CA GLY A 558 -18.78 13.89 15.67
C GLY A 558 -19.15 12.62 14.92
N TRP A 559 -18.51 11.47 15.19
CA TRP A 559 -18.82 10.22 14.49
C TRP A 559 -19.50 9.18 15.39
N TYR A 560 -18.71 8.53 16.25
CA TYR A 560 -19.24 7.57 17.22
C TYR A 560 -19.89 8.26 18.42
N ARG A 561 -19.46 9.49 18.75
CA ARG A 561 -20.02 10.25 19.87
C ARG A 561 -19.77 11.75 19.72
N GLY A 562 -20.67 12.54 20.31
CA GLY A 562 -20.55 13.99 20.41
C GLY A 562 -20.67 14.69 19.06
N ASN A 563 -20.29 15.97 19.05
CA ASN A 563 -20.21 16.81 17.86
C ASN A 563 -18.74 17.04 17.49
N TYR A 564 -18.41 17.14 16.19
CA TYR A 564 -17.03 17.41 15.75
C TYR A 564 -16.50 18.73 16.31
N THR A 565 -17.38 19.67 16.71
CA THR A 565 -17.01 20.93 17.34
C THR A 565 -16.35 20.77 18.72
N GLU A 566 -16.53 19.61 19.37
CA GLU A 566 -15.96 19.29 20.68
C GLU A 566 -14.51 18.75 20.60
N TYR A 567 -13.98 18.53 19.38
CA TYR A 567 -12.68 17.91 19.16
C TYR A 567 -11.56 18.54 19.98
N LYS A 568 -11.43 19.88 19.96
CA LYS A 568 -10.35 20.58 20.66
C LYS A 568 -10.44 20.43 22.17
N SER A 569 -11.62 20.63 22.75
CA SER A 569 -11.82 20.55 24.19
C SER A 569 -11.62 19.13 24.72
N VAL A 570 -12.13 18.11 24.01
CA VAL A 570 -11.91 16.71 24.40
C VAL A 570 -10.43 16.33 24.26
N SER A 571 -9.77 16.78 23.20
CA SER A 571 -8.33 16.54 23.03
C SER A 571 -7.51 17.17 24.16
N GLU A 572 -7.88 18.37 24.62
CA GLU A 572 -7.21 19.05 25.74
C GLU A 572 -7.44 18.32 27.07
N GLU A 573 -8.65 17.82 27.32
CA GLU A 573 -8.96 16.99 28.48
C GLU A 573 -8.10 15.72 28.51
N GLU A 574 -8.03 15.00 27.39
CA GLU A 574 -7.26 13.77 27.28
C GLU A 574 -5.74 14.00 27.33
N PHE A 575 -5.25 15.06 26.70
CA PHE A 575 -3.87 15.50 26.80
C PHE A 575 -3.43 15.69 28.26
N ASN A 576 -4.32 16.25 29.09
CA ASN A 576 -4.04 16.46 30.51
C ASN A 576 -3.96 15.16 31.33
N LYS A 577 -4.43 14.01 30.81
CA LYS A 577 -4.42 12.71 31.51
C LYS A 577 -3.12 11.92 31.37
N VAL A 578 -2.25 12.24 30.40
CA VAL A 578 -1.03 11.45 30.10
C VAL A 578 0.20 12.32 29.86
N ASP A 579 1.40 11.77 30.05
CA ASP A 579 2.65 12.52 29.89
C ASP A 579 2.95 12.86 28.42
N HIS A 580 2.66 11.94 27.51
CA HIS A 580 2.87 12.13 26.07
C HIS A 580 1.61 11.69 25.32
N PHE A 581 0.91 12.66 24.75
CA PHE A 581 -0.37 12.47 24.05
C PHE A 581 -0.18 12.51 22.53
N LEU A 582 -0.67 11.48 21.85
CA LEU A 582 -0.77 11.45 20.40
C LEU A 582 -2.14 10.89 20.03
N HIS A 583 -2.92 11.61 19.23
CA HIS A 583 -4.26 11.16 18.86
C HIS A 583 -4.24 10.33 17.59
N VAL A 584 -4.29 9.00 17.71
CA VAL A 584 -4.48 8.11 16.56
C VAL A 584 -5.92 7.61 16.49
N GLU A 585 -6.48 7.70 15.28
CA GLU A 585 -7.85 7.38 14.87
C GLU A 585 -8.90 8.45 15.21
N TRP A 586 -9.38 9.08 14.16
CA TRP A 586 -10.54 9.97 14.08
C TRP A 586 -11.01 10.02 12.63
N GLY A 587 -12.22 10.52 12.40
CA GLY A 587 -12.83 10.57 11.07
C GLY A 587 -14.27 10.09 11.11
N GLY A 588 -14.75 9.56 9.99
CA GLY A 588 -16.12 9.08 9.83
C GLY A 588 -16.36 8.54 8.43
N ASP A 589 -17.34 7.66 8.28
CA ASP A 589 -17.60 6.99 7.01
C ASP A 589 -18.25 7.96 6.01
N SER A 590 -17.86 7.81 4.74
CA SER A 590 -18.53 8.47 3.63
C SER A 590 -18.70 7.50 2.48
N HIS A 591 -19.96 7.32 2.07
CA HIS A 591 -20.26 6.60 0.85
C HIS A 591 -19.88 7.47 -0.34
N ALA A 592 -18.79 7.09 -1.02
CA ALA A 592 -18.29 7.86 -2.16
C ALA A 592 -19.43 8.19 -3.15
N ARG A 593 -19.45 9.43 -3.66
CA ARG A 593 -20.45 9.99 -4.58
C ARG A 593 -21.82 10.30 -3.96
N ARG A 594 -22.01 10.07 -2.65
CA ARG A 594 -23.18 10.51 -1.89
C ARG A 594 -22.94 11.89 -1.32
N HIS A 595 -23.84 12.82 -1.64
CA HIS A 595 -23.77 14.21 -1.20
C HIS A 595 -25.07 14.64 -0.53
N SER A 596 -25.05 15.78 0.15
CA SER A 596 -26.16 16.30 0.91
C SER A 596 -26.15 17.81 0.89
N GLU A 597 -27.29 18.43 0.62
CA GLU A 597 -27.50 19.87 0.81
C GLU A 597 -27.57 20.25 2.30
N ASN A 598 -27.86 19.28 3.18
CA ASN A 598 -28.01 19.49 4.62
C ASN A 598 -27.19 18.49 5.45
N PRO A 599 -25.85 18.46 5.30
CA PRO A 599 -24.99 17.41 5.86
C PRO A 599 -25.03 17.32 7.39
N ASP A 600 -25.30 18.43 8.07
CA ASP A 600 -25.21 18.52 9.53
C ASP A 600 -26.55 18.26 10.25
N ASN A 601 -27.61 17.88 9.52
CA ASN A 601 -28.95 17.68 10.07
C ASN A 601 -28.99 16.71 11.26
N ALA A 602 -28.18 15.64 11.20
CA ALA A 602 -28.11 14.64 12.27
C ALA A 602 -27.59 15.23 13.59
N LEU A 603 -26.72 16.25 13.54
CA LEU A 603 -26.13 16.86 14.73
C LEU A 603 -27.17 17.50 15.66
N SER A 604 -28.31 17.97 15.11
CA SER A 604 -29.39 18.57 15.90
C SER A 604 -29.98 17.63 16.96
N LYS A 605 -29.84 16.31 16.77
CA LYS A 605 -30.34 15.26 17.67
C LYS A 605 -29.27 14.71 18.60
N ILE A 606 -28.00 15.10 18.42
CA ILE A 606 -26.86 14.55 19.16
C ILE A 606 -26.62 15.38 20.42
N LYS A 607 -26.51 14.68 21.56
CA LYS A 607 -26.17 15.30 22.83
C LYS A 607 -24.68 15.66 22.87
N THR A 608 -24.38 16.90 23.22
CA THR A 608 -23.02 17.40 23.48
C THR A 608 -22.69 17.34 24.99
N GLY A 609 -21.40 17.46 25.33
CA GLY A 609 -20.89 17.45 26.70
C GLY A 609 -20.81 16.06 27.36
N GLY A 610 -20.92 14.98 26.57
CA GLY A 610 -20.90 13.58 27.05
C GLY A 610 -19.61 12.80 26.75
N GLY A 611 -18.56 13.48 26.32
CA GLY A 611 -17.33 12.89 25.76
C GLY A 611 -17.42 12.60 24.26
N ALA A 612 -16.34 12.12 23.66
CA ALA A 612 -16.25 11.78 22.24
C ALA A 612 -15.61 10.40 21.98
N ASP A 613 -15.56 9.54 22.99
CA ASP A 613 -14.98 8.21 22.90
C ASP A 613 -15.92 7.17 22.26
N GLU A 614 -15.35 6.20 21.55
CA GLU A 614 -16.06 5.01 21.07
C GLU A 614 -16.16 4.00 22.22
N ARG A 615 -17.39 3.60 22.55
CA ARG A 615 -17.68 2.58 23.56
C ARG A 615 -18.28 1.35 22.90
N ALA A 616 -18.35 0.25 23.66
CA ALA A 616 -19.00 -0.98 23.22
C ALA A 616 -20.42 -0.69 22.68
N GLY A 617 -20.66 -1.12 21.44
CA GLY A 617 -21.93 -0.91 20.73
C GLY A 617 -22.01 0.35 19.87
N ASP A 618 -21.13 1.35 20.02
CA ASP A 618 -21.20 2.58 19.21
C ASP A 618 -20.88 2.33 17.73
N ALA A 619 -20.03 1.35 17.43
CA ALA A 619 -19.71 0.92 16.06
C ALA A 619 -20.85 0.14 15.36
N SER A 620 -21.85 -0.34 16.12
CA SER A 620 -23.02 -1.02 15.58
C SER A 620 -23.98 -0.02 14.95
N LEU A 621 -24.68 -0.44 13.89
CA LEU A 621 -25.80 0.32 13.30
C LEU A 621 -27.07 0.25 14.16
N TYR A 622 -27.09 -0.59 15.20
CA TYR A 622 -28.24 -0.82 16.05
C TYR A 622 -28.03 -0.30 17.47
N GLY A 623 -29.11 0.15 18.11
CA GLY A 623 -29.11 0.57 19.51
C GLY A 623 -28.25 1.80 19.82
N GLY A 624 -28.01 2.03 21.12
CA GLY A 624 -27.21 3.16 21.62
C GLY A 624 -27.85 4.54 21.42
N ALA A 625 -27.18 5.57 21.95
CA ALA A 625 -27.60 6.97 21.84
C ALA A 625 -27.54 7.48 20.39
N ALA A 626 -28.16 8.63 20.12
CA ALA A 626 -28.06 9.30 18.82
C ALA A 626 -26.61 9.69 18.52
N ARG A 627 -26.14 9.37 17.31
CA ARG A 627 -24.75 9.57 16.85
C ARG A 627 -24.68 9.52 15.34
N VAL A 628 -23.76 10.26 14.70
CA VAL A 628 -23.72 10.34 13.23
C VAL A 628 -23.40 9.00 12.57
N SER A 629 -22.56 8.17 13.18
CA SER A 629 -22.27 6.81 12.69
C SER A 629 -23.53 5.95 12.47
N LYS A 630 -24.62 6.24 13.18
CA LYS A 630 -25.92 5.55 13.04
C LYS A 630 -26.96 6.41 12.32
N ASP A 631 -27.08 7.68 12.71
CA ASP A 631 -28.19 8.56 12.33
C ASP A 631 -27.82 9.57 11.23
N GLY A 632 -26.55 9.61 10.82
CA GLY A 632 -26.05 10.40 9.70
C GLY A 632 -26.33 9.77 8.34
N ASP A 633 -26.24 10.57 7.28
CA ASP A 633 -26.48 10.13 5.90
C ASP A 633 -25.27 9.46 5.23
N TRP A 634 -24.11 9.47 5.90
CA TRP A 634 -22.82 8.99 5.39
C TRP A 634 -22.43 9.70 4.07
N SER A 635 -22.78 10.98 3.92
CA SER A 635 -22.41 11.79 2.77
C SER A 635 -20.96 12.26 2.83
N GLU A 636 -20.34 12.44 1.67
CA GLU A 636 -19.06 13.14 1.53
C GLU A 636 -19.15 14.61 2.01
N SER A 637 -20.36 15.17 2.02
CA SER A 637 -20.65 16.52 2.46
C SER A 637 -20.38 16.68 3.96
N TYR A 638 -20.86 15.72 4.77
CA TYR A 638 -20.64 15.70 6.21
C TYR A 638 -19.16 15.47 6.56
N ILE A 639 -18.53 14.43 5.99
CA ILE A 639 -17.15 14.11 6.36
C ILE A 639 -16.18 15.24 6.00
N SER A 640 -16.47 15.98 4.92
CA SER A 640 -15.67 17.13 4.51
C SER A 640 -15.77 18.28 5.52
N ASN A 641 -16.95 18.52 6.12
CA ASN A 641 -17.12 19.49 7.21
C ASN A 641 -16.40 19.04 8.49
N LEU A 642 -16.53 17.76 8.85
CA LEU A 642 -15.85 17.19 10.02
C LEU A 642 -14.33 17.34 9.89
N ILE A 643 -13.75 16.95 8.74
CA ILE A 643 -12.30 17.03 8.51
C ILE A 643 -11.82 18.49 8.52
N ASP A 644 -12.49 19.38 7.79
CA ASP A 644 -12.17 20.82 7.74
C ASP A 644 -12.12 21.42 9.15
N TRP A 645 -13.12 21.09 9.99
CA TRP A 645 -13.13 21.52 11.38
C TRP A 645 -11.94 21.01 12.18
N HIS A 646 -11.62 19.71 12.10
CA HIS A 646 -10.48 19.15 12.85
C HIS A 646 -9.16 19.78 12.41
N LEU A 647 -8.96 19.97 11.11
CA LEU A 647 -7.73 20.52 10.56
C LEU A 647 -7.51 21.99 10.95
N LYS A 648 -8.56 22.83 10.92
CA LYS A 648 -8.42 24.23 11.37
C LYS A 648 -8.24 24.35 12.88
N GLU A 649 -8.85 23.48 13.69
CA GLU A 649 -8.61 23.46 15.14
C GLU A 649 -7.16 23.08 15.47
N GLN A 650 -6.57 22.10 14.78
CA GLN A 650 -5.18 21.66 14.99
C GLN A 650 -4.15 22.78 14.79
N GLU A 651 -4.41 23.77 13.92
CA GLU A 651 -3.56 24.95 13.76
C GLU A 651 -3.48 25.80 15.05
N THR A 652 -4.48 25.70 15.93
CA THR A 652 -4.59 26.47 17.18
C THR A 652 -4.26 25.66 18.44
N MET A 653 -3.70 24.45 18.28
CA MET A 653 -3.33 23.55 19.37
C MET A 653 -1.79 23.45 19.45
N PRO A 654 -1.08 24.45 20.01
CA PRO A 654 0.38 24.48 20.03
C PRO A 654 1.02 23.32 20.83
N TRP A 655 0.25 22.75 21.77
CA TRP A 655 0.64 21.63 22.63
C TRP A 655 0.47 20.26 21.95
N LEU A 656 -0.28 20.16 20.85
CA LEU A 656 -0.59 18.89 20.21
C LEU A 656 0.66 18.32 19.50
N SER A 657 1.01 17.07 19.81
CA SER A 657 2.02 16.30 19.06
C SER A 657 1.58 16.06 17.63
N GLY A 658 0.34 15.63 17.46
CA GLY A 658 -0.36 15.55 16.19
C GLY A 658 -1.55 14.60 16.26
N ALA A 659 -2.10 14.27 15.11
CA ALA A 659 -3.19 13.32 15.00
C ALA A 659 -3.12 12.49 13.72
N ALA A 660 -3.63 11.26 13.74
CA ALA A 660 -3.71 10.39 12.57
C ALA A 660 -5.16 10.02 12.22
N TYR A 661 -5.62 10.46 11.06
CA TYR A 661 -6.95 10.13 10.54
C TYR A 661 -7.07 8.64 10.22
N TRP A 662 -8.21 8.03 10.53
CA TRP A 662 -8.48 6.63 10.23
C TRP A 662 -9.53 6.49 9.14
N PRO A 663 -9.19 5.86 7.99
CA PRO A 663 -7.88 5.59 7.41
C PRO A 663 -7.63 6.42 6.13
N PHE A 664 -6.53 6.20 5.42
CA PHE A 664 -6.28 6.82 4.13
C PHE A 664 -7.24 6.31 3.04
N LYS A 665 -7.40 4.99 2.96
CA LYS A 665 -8.13 4.28 1.91
C LYS A 665 -9.19 3.39 2.53
N ASP A 666 -10.36 3.32 1.88
CA ASP A 666 -11.39 2.35 2.23
C ASP A 666 -10.80 0.94 2.21
N PHE A 667 -11.24 0.09 3.13
CA PHE A 667 -10.72 -1.26 3.27
C PHE A 667 -11.80 -2.23 3.76
N SER A 668 -11.63 -3.50 3.46
CA SER A 668 -12.57 -4.56 3.82
C SER A 668 -12.51 -4.89 5.33
N THR A 669 -13.67 -5.20 5.90
CA THR A 669 -13.86 -5.64 7.28
C THR A 669 -15.02 -6.65 7.39
N PRO A 670 -14.83 -7.77 8.12
CA PRO A 670 -15.86 -8.81 8.21
C PRO A 670 -17.03 -8.44 9.14
N VAL A 671 -16.90 -7.38 9.95
CA VAL A 671 -17.89 -7.03 10.99
C VAL A 671 -18.90 -5.96 10.54
N ARG A 672 -18.91 -5.58 9.26
CA ARG A 672 -19.80 -4.54 8.71
C ARG A 672 -20.58 -4.99 7.46
N PRO A 673 -21.33 -6.10 7.51
CA PRO A 673 -22.06 -6.62 6.35
C PRO A 673 -23.09 -5.63 5.78
N GLU A 674 -23.61 -4.72 6.60
CA GLU A 674 -24.72 -3.82 6.25
C GLU A 674 -24.29 -2.41 5.85
N ASN A 675 -22.98 -2.14 5.78
CA ASN A 675 -22.49 -0.85 5.32
C ASN A 675 -22.98 -0.51 3.89
N PRO A 676 -23.07 0.78 3.50
CA PRO A 676 -23.51 1.19 2.17
C PRO A 676 -22.80 0.45 1.01
N VAL A 677 -21.50 0.20 1.17
CA VAL A 677 -20.81 -0.89 0.49
C VAL A 677 -20.60 -2.02 1.51
N PRO A 678 -21.25 -3.18 1.34
CA PRO A 678 -21.16 -4.30 2.28
C PRO A 678 -19.71 -4.69 2.58
N TYR A 679 -19.43 -5.00 3.85
CA TYR A 679 -18.12 -5.43 4.35
C TYR A 679 -16.97 -4.46 4.11
N VAL A 680 -17.23 -3.17 3.87
CA VAL A 680 -16.17 -2.16 3.69
C VAL A 680 -16.28 -1.09 4.76
N ASN A 681 -15.19 -0.79 5.46
CA ASN A 681 -15.05 0.42 6.25
C ASN A 681 -14.80 1.58 5.28
N GLN A 682 -15.74 2.54 5.24
CA GLN A 682 -15.82 3.59 4.21
C GLN A 682 -15.32 4.95 4.73
N LYS A 683 -14.54 4.93 5.80
CA LYS A 683 -13.92 6.13 6.37
C LYS A 683 -12.77 6.66 5.52
N GLY A 684 -12.29 5.93 4.51
CA GLY A 684 -11.17 6.38 3.70
C GLY A 684 -11.47 7.68 2.97
N VAL A 685 -10.44 8.49 2.75
CA VAL A 685 -10.50 9.66 1.84
C VAL A 685 -10.21 9.28 0.39
N VAL A 686 -9.96 8.00 0.15
CA VAL A 686 -9.76 7.37 -1.15
C VAL A 686 -10.58 6.07 -1.14
N GLU A 687 -11.32 5.78 -2.22
CA GLU A 687 -11.98 4.48 -2.41
C GLU A 687 -10.94 3.35 -2.45
N ARG A 688 -11.40 2.11 -2.27
CA ARG A 688 -10.55 0.91 -2.16
C ARG A 688 -9.66 0.65 -3.39
N ASP A 689 -9.97 1.27 -4.54
CA ASP A 689 -9.29 1.17 -5.84
C ASP A 689 -8.40 2.38 -6.22
N PHE A 690 -8.11 3.28 -5.27
CA PHE A 690 -7.38 4.55 -5.47
C PHE A 690 -8.18 5.75 -6.01
N THR A 691 -9.49 5.62 -6.25
CA THR A 691 -10.31 6.78 -6.61
C THR A 691 -10.36 7.78 -5.44
N LYS A 692 -9.88 9.01 -5.66
CA LYS A 692 -9.87 10.05 -4.61
C LYS A 692 -11.30 10.51 -4.32
N LYS A 693 -11.69 10.54 -3.04
CA LYS A 693 -12.94 11.16 -2.58
C LYS A 693 -12.75 12.68 -2.44
N GLU A 694 -13.83 13.43 -2.29
CA GLU A 694 -13.79 14.89 -2.08
C GLU A 694 -12.97 15.24 -0.82
N ALA A 695 -13.02 14.38 0.20
CA ALA A 695 -12.28 14.50 1.46
C ALA A 695 -10.74 14.51 1.28
N PHE A 696 -10.20 13.88 0.23
CA PHE A 696 -8.75 13.91 -0.07
C PHE A 696 -8.26 15.36 -0.24
N TYR A 697 -9.06 16.16 -0.95
CA TYR A 697 -8.72 17.53 -1.30
C TYR A 697 -8.88 18.49 -0.12
N VAL A 698 -9.70 18.13 0.88
CA VAL A 698 -9.76 18.85 2.16
C VAL A 698 -8.40 18.77 2.85
N PHE A 699 -7.85 17.56 3.07
CA PHE A 699 -6.51 17.40 3.63
C PHE A 699 -5.44 18.09 2.79
N GLN A 700 -5.46 17.89 1.47
CA GLN A 700 -4.47 18.47 0.56
C GLN A 700 -4.42 20.00 0.65
N SER A 701 -5.57 20.66 0.80
CA SER A 701 -5.69 22.12 0.92
C SER A 701 -5.14 22.71 2.22
N TYR A 702 -4.99 21.89 3.27
CA TYR A 702 -4.39 22.30 4.56
C TYR A 702 -2.92 21.91 4.66
N TRP A 703 -2.53 20.76 4.11
CA TRP A 703 -1.25 20.14 4.43
C TRP A 703 -0.15 20.36 3.40
N THR A 704 -0.49 20.73 2.16
CA THR A 704 0.49 20.88 1.09
C THR A 704 0.90 22.33 0.82
N SER A 705 2.09 22.51 0.26
CA SER A 705 2.60 23.81 -0.22
C SER A 705 2.35 24.03 -1.72
N THR A 706 2.32 22.97 -2.52
CA THR A 706 2.06 22.99 -3.97
C THR A 706 0.68 23.58 -4.25
N PRO A 707 0.56 24.70 -5.00
CA PRO A 707 -0.72 25.33 -5.30
C PRO A 707 -1.73 24.36 -5.90
N MET A 708 -2.94 24.30 -5.31
CA MET A 708 -4.06 23.49 -5.80
C MET A 708 -5.40 24.20 -5.54
N ALA A 709 -6.42 23.85 -6.32
CA ALA A 709 -7.81 24.24 -6.09
C ALA A 709 -8.72 23.08 -6.47
N HIS A 710 -9.76 22.86 -5.68
CA HIS A 710 -10.75 21.81 -5.89
C HIS A 710 -12.13 22.32 -5.47
N ILE A 711 -13.06 22.43 -6.42
CA ILE A 711 -14.46 22.73 -6.15
C ILE A 711 -15.10 21.47 -5.57
N TYR A 712 -15.71 21.57 -4.39
CA TYR A 712 -16.43 20.43 -3.82
C TYR A 712 -17.60 20.03 -4.73
N GLY A 713 -17.66 18.74 -5.13
CA GLY A 713 -18.79 18.19 -5.87
C GLY A 713 -18.48 17.70 -7.28
N HIS A 714 -17.23 17.32 -7.58
CA HIS A 714 -16.86 16.62 -8.83
C HIS A 714 -17.69 15.34 -9.03
N SER A 715 -18.04 14.67 -7.94
CA SER A 715 -18.87 13.46 -7.95
C SER A 715 -20.37 13.73 -7.68
N TRP A 716 -20.78 15.00 -7.62
CA TRP A 716 -22.15 15.44 -7.33
C TRP A 716 -22.84 16.02 -8.58
N PRO A 717 -23.50 15.20 -9.40
CA PRO A 717 -24.04 15.63 -10.69
C PRO A 717 -25.31 16.47 -10.59
N VAL A 718 -26.12 16.30 -9.53
CA VAL A 718 -27.43 16.97 -9.38
C VAL A 718 -27.58 17.51 -7.97
N ARG A 719 -27.61 18.84 -7.85
CA ARG A 719 -27.95 19.61 -6.64
C ARG A 719 -29.46 19.87 -6.58
N TRP A 720 -29.96 20.29 -5.42
CA TRP A 720 -31.41 20.50 -5.26
C TRP A 720 -31.76 21.56 -4.20
N GLY A 721 -33.00 22.06 -4.27
CA GLY A 721 -33.54 23.05 -3.34
C GLY A 721 -34.74 23.77 -3.92
N GLU A 722 -35.19 24.86 -3.31
CA GLU A 722 -36.23 25.70 -3.90
C GLU A 722 -35.66 26.59 -5.03
N GLU A 723 -36.53 27.08 -5.91
CA GLU A 723 -36.17 28.10 -6.90
C GLU A 723 -35.66 29.38 -6.20
N GLY A 724 -34.53 29.89 -6.64
CA GLY A 724 -33.88 31.07 -6.08
C GLY A 724 -33.19 30.84 -4.73
N GLU A 725 -33.22 29.61 -4.20
CA GLU A 725 -32.55 29.30 -2.93
C GLU A 725 -31.03 29.48 -3.08
N GLU A 726 -30.43 30.14 -2.08
CA GLU A 726 -28.98 30.27 -2.01
C GLU A 726 -28.32 28.95 -1.62
N LYS A 727 -27.51 28.43 -2.52
CA LYS A 727 -26.72 27.22 -2.32
C LYS A 727 -25.26 27.54 -2.10
N MET A 728 -24.68 26.91 -1.07
CA MET A 728 -23.27 27.08 -0.77
C MET A 728 -22.43 26.30 -1.77
N VAL A 729 -21.44 26.96 -2.36
CA VAL A 729 -20.37 26.36 -3.17
C VAL A 729 -19.07 26.50 -2.39
N LYS A 730 -18.42 25.38 -2.08
CA LYS A 730 -17.15 25.32 -1.34
C LYS A 730 -15.99 25.07 -2.29
N VAL A 731 -14.86 25.73 -2.06
CA VAL A 731 -13.59 25.44 -2.73
C VAL A 731 -12.53 25.11 -1.69
N TYR A 732 -11.93 23.93 -1.78
CA TYR A 732 -10.76 23.56 -0.99
C TYR A 732 -9.50 23.92 -1.77
N SER A 733 -8.73 24.86 -1.24
CA SER A 733 -7.50 25.37 -1.88
C SER A 733 -6.48 25.83 -0.84
N ASN A 734 -5.19 25.70 -1.16
CA ASN A 734 -4.07 26.25 -0.38
C ASN A 734 -3.50 27.55 -0.99
N CYS A 735 -4.20 28.15 -1.94
CA CYS A 735 -3.92 29.46 -2.52
C CYS A 735 -4.33 30.59 -1.57
N ASP A 736 -3.75 31.78 -1.76
CA ASP A 736 -3.99 32.94 -0.90
C ASP A 736 -5.39 33.54 -1.13
N GLU A 737 -5.87 33.46 -2.36
CA GLU A 737 -7.21 33.88 -2.79
C GLU A 737 -7.76 32.98 -3.89
N ALA A 738 -9.08 32.97 -4.02
CA ALA A 738 -9.79 32.31 -5.10
C ALA A 738 -10.99 33.15 -5.56
N GLU A 739 -11.28 33.11 -6.86
CA GLU A 739 -12.44 33.75 -7.49
C GLU A 739 -13.32 32.67 -8.12
N LEU A 740 -14.59 32.63 -7.71
CA LEU A 740 -15.58 31.72 -8.29
C LEU A 740 -16.28 32.40 -9.47
N PHE A 741 -16.46 31.65 -10.55
CA PHE A 741 -17.28 32.00 -11.70
C PHE A 741 -18.40 30.98 -11.83
N VAL A 742 -19.63 31.47 -12.03
CA VAL A 742 -20.81 30.64 -12.24
C VAL A 742 -21.42 31.05 -13.58
N ASN A 743 -21.50 30.11 -14.52
CA ASN A 743 -21.94 30.37 -15.90
C ASN A 743 -21.20 31.57 -16.53
N GLY A 744 -19.88 31.66 -16.28
CA GLY A 744 -19.01 32.74 -16.77
C GLY A 744 -19.07 34.06 -15.98
N LYS A 745 -19.99 34.22 -15.02
CA LYS A 745 -20.11 35.43 -14.19
C LYS A 745 -19.33 35.28 -12.89
N SER A 746 -18.49 36.27 -12.55
CA SER A 746 -17.77 36.29 -11.27
C SER A 746 -18.72 36.46 -10.08
N TYR A 747 -18.46 35.69 -9.01
CA TYR A 747 -19.07 35.80 -7.69
C TYR A 747 -18.10 36.44 -6.66
N GLY A 748 -17.03 37.05 -7.17
CA GLY A 748 -16.06 37.81 -6.38
C GLY A 748 -14.93 36.96 -5.80
N VAL A 749 -13.83 37.65 -5.50
CA VAL A 749 -12.63 37.08 -4.89
C VAL A 749 -12.84 36.89 -3.38
N LYS A 750 -12.43 35.74 -2.85
CA LYS A 750 -12.31 35.50 -1.40
C LYS A 750 -10.88 35.15 -1.03
N LYS A 751 -10.45 35.64 0.13
CA LYS A 751 -9.14 35.33 0.70
C LYS A 751 -9.23 34.11 1.60
N ARG A 752 -8.22 33.26 1.54
CA ARG A 752 -8.12 32.07 2.39
C ARG A 752 -7.80 32.48 3.82
N ASN A 753 -8.57 31.98 4.76
CA ASN A 753 -8.32 32.03 6.20
C ASN A 753 -8.83 30.72 6.81
N SER A 754 -7.92 29.84 7.23
CA SER A 754 -8.24 28.53 7.81
C SER A 754 -9.28 28.60 8.94
N GLN A 755 -9.26 29.69 9.72
CA GLN A 755 -10.15 29.85 10.87
C GLN A 755 -11.57 30.32 10.49
N ASN A 756 -11.77 30.78 9.25
CA ASN A 756 -13.09 31.16 8.72
C ASN A 756 -13.82 29.93 8.17
N PHE A 757 -14.21 29.01 9.04
CA PHE A 757 -14.92 27.78 8.67
C PHE A 757 -16.30 28.06 8.01
N PRO A 758 -16.75 27.24 7.04
CA PRO A 758 -16.03 26.17 6.35
C PRO A 758 -15.23 26.66 5.14
N ALA A 759 -14.46 25.74 4.55
CA ALA A 759 -13.60 25.87 3.38
C ALA A 759 -12.56 27.00 3.51
N ALA A 760 -12.05 27.23 4.72
CA ALA A 760 -11.11 28.32 5.01
C ALA A 760 -11.55 29.68 4.42
N GLY A 761 -12.85 29.99 4.45
CA GLY A 761 -13.41 31.24 3.90
C GLY A 761 -13.75 31.20 2.40
N LEU A 762 -13.26 30.20 1.66
CA LEU A 762 -13.45 30.04 0.22
C LEU A 762 -14.78 29.34 -0.08
N ARG A 763 -15.87 30.02 0.28
CA ARG A 763 -17.25 29.57 0.05
C ARG A 763 -18.12 30.69 -0.49
N TRP A 764 -19.02 30.42 -1.40
CA TRP A 764 -19.94 31.42 -1.98
C TRP A 764 -21.37 30.94 -1.84
N GLN A 765 -22.30 31.88 -1.71
CA GLN A 765 -23.73 31.60 -1.83
C GLN A 765 -24.16 31.94 -3.25
N VAL A 766 -24.83 30.99 -3.89
CA VAL A 766 -25.28 31.10 -5.28
C VAL A 766 -26.77 30.83 -5.30
N ALA A 767 -27.57 31.84 -5.65
CA ALA A 767 -28.99 31.62 -5.91
C ALA A 767 -29.14 30.73 -7.15
N MET A 768 -29.80 29.58 -6.99
CA MET A 768 -29.95 28.58 -8.05
C MET A 768 -31.41 28.38 -8.44
N ASN A 769 -31.63 28.29 -9.74
CA ASN A 769 -32.91 27.95 -10.36
C ASN A 769 -32.75 26.64 -11.14
N GLN A 770 -33.85 25.98 -11.51
CA GLN A 770 -33.75 24.73 -12.27
C GLN A 770 -32.89 24.89 -13.54
N GLY A 771 -31.93 23.97 -13.73
CA GLY A 771 -31.09 23.91 -14.92
C GLY A 771 -29.62 23.58 -14.63
N GLN A 772 -28.81 23.68 -15.68
CA GLN A 772 -27.39 23.36 -15.64
C GLN A 772 -26.52 24.55 -15.21
N TYR A 773 -25.51 24.27 -14.39
CA TYR A 773 -24.53 25.23 -13.89
C TYR A 773 -23.11 24.77 -14.18
N THR A 774 -22.30 25.65 -14.76
CA THR A 774 -20.84 25.51 -14.83
C THR A 774 -20.21 26.36 -13.73
N PHE A 775 -19.52 25.70 -12.81
CA PHE A 775 -18.74 26.33 -11.75
C PHE A 775 -17.27 26.26 -12.13
N LYS A 776 -16.60 27.40 -12.15
CA LYS A 776 -15.16 27.50 -12.39
C LYS A 776 -14.51 28.31 -11.28
N VAL A 777 -13.38 27.84 -10.77
CA VAL A 777 -12.58 28.61 -9.82
C VAL A 777 -11.23 28.97 -10.42
N VAL A 778 -10.78 30.19 -10.14
CA VAL A 778 -9.42 30.65 -10.42
C VAL A 778 -8.78 31.01 -9.09
N ALA A 779 -7.78 30.23 -8.66
CA ALA A 779 -7.10 30.42 -7.39
C ALA A 779 -5.64 30.83 -7.60
N ARG A 780 -5.13 31.75 -6.76
CA ARG A 780 -3.80 32.36 -6.92
C ARG A 780 -2.96 32.24 -5.65
N LYS A 781 -1.71 31.82 -5.82
CA LYS A 781 -0.68 31.81 -4.76
C LYS A 781 0.58 32.47 -5.29
N GLY A 782 0.86 33.68 -4.84
CA GLY A 782 1.87 34.53 -5.47
C GLY A 782 1.65 34.68 -6.98
N LYS A 783 2.58 34.20 -7.80
CA LYS A 783 2.48 34.24 -9.29
C LYS A 783 1.81 33.02 -9.91
N VAL A 784 1.58 31.96 -9.13
CA VAL A 784 0.99 30.72 -9.66
C VAL A 784 -0.52 30.85 -9.64
N THR A 785 -1.15 30.52 -10.78
CA THR A 785 -2.60 30.42 -10.92
C THR A 785 -2.96 28.97 -11.21
N VAL A 786 -3.93 28.43 -10.48
CA VAL A 786 -4.52 27.12 -10.71
C VAL A 786 -6.03 27.27 -10.87
N THR A 787 -6.62 26.38 -11.66
CA THR A 787 -8.06 26.42 -11.97
C THR A 787 -8.67 25.06 -11.80
N ASP A 788 -9.95 25.04 -11.46
CA ASP A 788 -10.78 23.83 -11.45
C ASP A 788 -12.18 24.18 -11.96
N GLU A 789 -12.88 23.20 -12.53
CA GLU A 789 -14.17 23.41 -13.19
C GLU A 789 -15.05 22.14 -13.10
N ILE A 790 -16.32 22.33 -12.74
CA ILE A 790 -17.34 21.27 -12.68
C ILE A 790 -18.65 21.71 -13.31
N VAL A 791 -19.46 20.75 -13.73
CA VAL A 791 -20.82 20.95 -14.22
C VAL A 791 -21.80 20.19 -13.33
N GLN A 792 -22.87 20.85 -12.90
CA GLN A 792 -23.92 20.26 -12.07
C GLN A 792 -25.29 20.71 -12.57
N GLU A 793 -26.27 19.82 -12.52
CA GLU A 793 -27.69 20.15 -12.68
C GLU A 793 -28.27 20.61 -11.34
N TYR A 794 -29.30 21.44 -11.38
CA TYR A 794 -30.10 21.84 -10.23
C TYR A 794 -31.56 21.45 -10.42
N GLN A 795 -32.09 20.64 -9.50
CA GLN A 795 -33.48 20.22 -9.47
C GLN A 795 -34.25 20.98 -8.39
N SER A 796 -35.22 21.79 -8.80
CA SER A 796 -36.14 22.45 -7.86
C SER A 796 -37.41 21.64 -7.57
N GLN A 797 -37.72 20.69 -8.45
CA GLN A 797 -38.89 19.84 -8.32
C GLN A 797 -38.71 18.87 -7.14
N LYS A 798 -39.66 18.93 -6.20
CA LYS A 798 -39.73 17.99 -5.07
C LYS A 798 -40.14 16.62 -5.55
N TRP A 799 -39.53 15.59 -4.96
CA TRP A 799 -39.86 14.20 -5.24
C TRP A 799 -40.61 13.56 -4.08
N ALA A 800 -41.45 12.59 -4.41
CA ALA A 800 -42.02 11.68 -3.42
C ALA A 800 -41.07 10.52 -3.13
N LYS A 801 -41.56 9.50 -2.40
CA LYS A 801 -40.78 8.27 -2.17
C LYS A 801 -40.48 7.54 -3.49
N PRO A 802 -39.35 6.82 -3.58
CA PRO A 802 -39.08 5.94 -4.72
C PRO A 802 -40.27 5.03 -5.04
N ALA A 803 -40.64 4.97 -6.33
CA ALA A 803 -41.75 4.15 -6.83
C ALA A 803 -41.32 3.25 -8.00
N LYS A 804 -40.25 3.61 -8.74
CA LYS A 804 -39.71 2.82 -9.83
C LYS A 804 -38.20 2.99 -9.98
N LEU A 805 -37.56 2.01 -10.61
CA LEU A 805 -36.18 2.10 -11.05
C LEU A 805 -36.12 2.39 -12.55
N VAL A 806 -35.02 2.96 -13.03
CA VAL A 806 -34.67 3.05 -14.46
C VAL A 806 -33.22 2.61 -14.60
N LEU A 807 -32.96 1.64 -15.48
CA LEU A 807 -31.63 1.10 -15.73
C LEU A 807 -31.22 1.45 -17.17
N GLU A 808 -30.05 2.04 -17.32
CA GLU A 808 -29.53 2.51 -18.62
C GLU A 808 -28.04 2.19 -18.78
N LYS A 809 -27.61 2.04 -20.04
CA LYS A 809 -26.20 1.95 -20.43
C LYS A 809 -25.68 3.36 -20.68
N LEU A 810 -24.69 3.80 -19.90
CA LEU A 810 -24.13 5.14 -20.03
C LEU A 810 -23.10 5.21 -21.16
N GLU A 811 -22.18 4.26 -21.17
CA GLU A 811 -21.10 4.20 -22.14
C GLU A 811 -20.57 2.77 -22.28
N GLU A 812 -19.87 2.52 -23.38
CA GLU A 812 -19.03 1.34 -23.56
C GLU A 812 -17.70 1.75 -24.22
N LYS A 813 -16.60 1.32 -23.61
CA LYS A 813 -15.26 1.56 -24.11
C LYS A 813 -14.42 0.31 -23.93
N GLU A 814 -13.75 -0.11 -25.01
CA GLU A 814 -12.78 -1.23 -24.99
C GLU A 814 -13.37 -2.53 -24.38
N GLY A 815 -14.64 -2.82 -24.69
CA GLY A 815 -15.36 -4.01 -24.19
C GLY A 815 -15.77 -3.94 -22.72
N ILE A 816 -15.73 -2.75 -22.10
CA ILE A 816 -16.27 -2.48 -20.76
C ILE A 816 -17.44 -1.52 -20.89
N ALA A 817 -18.63 -1.96 -20.46
CA ALA A 817 -19.81 -1.12 -20.38
C ALA A 817 -20.04 -0.62 -18.94
N THR A 818 -20.46 0.64 -18.79
CA THR A 818 -20.93 1.21 -17.53
C THR A 818 -22.44 1.35 -17.58
N ILE A 819 -23.13 0.78 -16.60
CA ILE A 819 -24.59 0.90 -16.46
C ILE A 819 -24.95 1.69 -15.20
N GLN A 820 -26.08 2.39 -15.26
CA GLN A 820 -26.60 3.21 -14.18
C GLN A 820 -28.04 2.83 -13.87
N VAL A 821 -28.34 2.68 -12.57
CA VAL A 821 -29.71 2.66 -12.08
C VAL A 821 -30.05 4.00 -11.42
N LYS A 822 -31.26 4.50 -11.67
CA LYS A 822 -31.87 5.65 -10.98
C LYS A 822 -33.16 5.22 -10.27
N ALA A 823 -33.38 5.71 -9.06
CA ALA A 823 -34.64 5.61 -8.35
C ALA A 823 -35.48 6.86 -8.61
N LEU A 824 -36.66 6.65 -9.20
CA LEU A 824 -37.61 7.71 -9.51
C LEU A 824 -38.88 7.54 -8.67
N ASP A 825 -39.54 8.66 -8.38
CA ASP A 825 -40.88 8.65 -7.82
C ASP A 825 -41.95 8.32 -8.87
N ALA A 826 -43.22 8.33 -8.44
CA ALA A 826 -44.35 8.03 -9.32
C ALA A 826 -44.52 9.07 -10.45
N ALA A 827 -44.07 10.31 -10.25
CA ALA A 827 -44.10 11.38 -11.24
C ALA A 827 -42.90 11.34 -12.21
N GLY A 828 -41.93 10.46 -11.97
CA GLY A 828 -40.73 10.32 -12.80
C GLY A 828 -39.58 11.25 -12.41
N LEU A 829 -39.65 11.90 -11.25
CA LEU A 829 -38.56 12.72 -10.71
C LEU A 829 -37.57 11.82 -9.98
N ILE A 830 -36.27 12.12 -10.09
CA ILE A 830 -35.25 11.39 -9.35
C ILE A 830 -35.34 11.70 -7.85
N CYS A 831 -35.30 10.66 -7.04
CA CYS A 831 -35.30 10.78 -5.58
C CYS A 831 -33.88 11.02 -5.08
N LEU A 832 -33.44 12.28 -5.01
CA LEU A 832 -32.04 12.65 -4.74
C LEU A 832 -31.56 12.39 -3.30
N ASP A 833 -32.45 11.95 -2.41
CA ASP A 833 -32.14 11.49 -1.05
C ASP A 833 -32.30 9.96 -0.88
N ALA A 834 -32.64 9.23 -1.94
CA ALA A 834 -32.84 7.79 -1.87
C ALA A 834 -31.52 7.05 -1.64
N ILE A 835 -31.53 6.17 -0.65
CA ILE A 835 -30.40 5.32 -0.21
C ILE A 835 -30.74 3.82 -0.27
N ASN A 836 -31.78 3.44 -1.00
CA ASN A 836 -32.20 2.04 -1.12
C ASN A 836 -31.02 1.14 -1.49
N LEU A 837 -30.95 -0.05 -0.89
CA LEU A 837 -30.03 -1.08 -1.35
C LEU A 837 -30.51 -1.61 -2.71
N VAL A 838 -29.64 -1.58 -3.72
CA VAL A 838 -29.88 -2.17 -5.04
C VAL A 838 -28.96 -3.37 -5.25
N GLU A 839 -29.44 -4.35 -6.01
CA GLU A 839 -28.68 -5.53 -6.41
C GLU A 839 -28.66 -5.68 -7.93
N PHE A 840 -27.46 -5.59 -8.51
CA PHE A 840 -27.18 -5.84 -9.92
C PHE A 840 -27.02 -7.33 -10.19
N SER A 841 -27.54 -7.77 -11.33
CA SER A 841 -27.44 -9.12 -11.87
C SER A 841 -27.19 -9.08 -13.37
N LEU A 842 -26.59 -10.13 -13.92
CA LEU A 842 -26.26 -10.23 -15.34
C LEU A 842 -26.49 -11.66 -15.83
N THR A 843 -27.07 -11.80 -17.02
CA THR A 843 -27.15 -13.07 -17.77
C THR A 843 -26.70 -12.85 -19.21
N GLY A 844 -26.08 -13.85 -19.82
CA GLY A 844 -25.48 -13.78 -21.16
C GLY A 844 -23.95 -13.88 -21.13
N ASP A 845 -23.31 -13.33 -22.15
CA ASP A 845 -21.88 -13.54 -22.42
C ASP A 845 -20.94 -12.69 -21.52
N GLY A 846 -21.46 -11.61 -20.94
CA GLY A 846 -20.70 -10.65 -20.16
C GLY A 846 -20.46 -11.07 -18.71
N LYS A 847 -19.64 -10.29 -17.99
CA LYS A 847 -19.36 -10.48 -16.56
C LYS A 847 -19.32 -9.14 -15.82
N LEU A 848 -20.05 -9.01 -14.72
CA LEU A 848 -19.96 -7.85 -13.84
C LEU A 848 -18.53 -7.69 -13.30
N ILE A 849 -18.04 -6.45 -13.28
CA ILE A 849 -16.86 -6.06 -12.50
C ILE A 849 -17.38 -5.71 -11.11
N GLN A 850 -17.48 -6.74 -10.28
CA GLN A 850 -18.04 -6.73 -8.93
C GLN A 850 -16.97 -7.12 -7.90
N ASP A 851 -17.35 -7.17 -6.63
CA ASP A 851 -16.50 -7.57 -5.49
C ASP A 851 -15.20 -6.74 -5.37
N GLN A 852 -15.27 -5.47 -5.77
CA GLN A 852 -14.16 -4.51 -5.62
C GLN A 852 -14.14 -3.88 -4.23
N GLY A 853 -15.29 -3.84 -3.55
CA GLY A 853 -15.48 -3.06 -2.32
C GLY A 853 -15.46 -1.55 -2.58
N THR A 854 -15.99 -1.11 -3.73
CA THR A 854 -16.13 0.31 -4.10
C THR A 854 -17.59 0.64 -4.44
N SER A 855 -17.95 1.93 -4.42
CA SER A 855 -19.32 2.39 -4.74
C SER A 855 -19.78 2.07 -6.17
N THR A 856 -18.83 1.74 -7.07
CA THR A 856 -19.07 1.47 -8.50
C THR A 856 -18.63 0.08 -8.95
N GLY A 857 -18.17 -0.76 -8.01
CA GLY A 857 -17.70 -2.13 -8.25
C GLY A 857 -18.30 -3.12 -7.26
N SER A 858 -19.54 -2.87 -6.82
CA SER A 858 -20.26 -3.70 -5.86
C SER A 858 -21.61 -4.11 -6.45
N ARG A 859 -21.90 -5.43 -6.45
CA ARG A 859 -23.17 -5.93 -6.98
C ARG A 859 -24.35 -5.61 -6.08
N LYS A 860 -24.15 -5.54 -4.75
CA LYS A 860 -25.10 -4.96 -3.79
C LYS A 860 -24.51 -3.67 -3.26
N VAL A 861 -25.25 -2.58 -3.38
CA VAL A 861 -24.78 -1.25 -2.95
C VAL A 861 -25.96 -0.35 -2.64
N GLN A 862 -25.84 0.52 -1.65
CA GLN A 862 -26.85 1.55 -1.45
C GLN A 862 -26.78 2.59 -2.57
N LEU A 863 -27.92 3.21 -2.89
CA LEU A 863 -27.94 4.36 -3.77
C LEU A 863 -27.18 5.56 -3.14
N TYR A 864 -26.57 6.36 -4.00
CA TYR A 864 -25.97 7.65 -3.66
C TYR A 864 -26.68 8.76 -4.45
N ASN A 865 -27.54 9.50 -3.75
CA ASN A 865 -28.47 10.46 -4.33
C ASN A 865 -29.40 9.85 -5.39
N GLY A 866 -30.03 8.72 -5.05
CA GLY A 866 -30.98 8.04 -5.93
C GLY A 866 -30.38 7.37 -7.15
N ARG A 867 -29.05 7.21 -7.22
CA ARG A 867 -28.38 6.48 -8.32
C ARG A 867 -27.35 5.47 -7.82
N ALA A 868 -27.03 4.47 -8.64
CA ALA A 868 -25.87 3.60 -8.49
C ALA A 868 -25.31 3.20 -9.87
N LEU A 869 -24.02 2.85 -9.90
CA LEU A 869 -23.27 2.48 -11.10
C LEU A 869 -22.62 1.12 -10.90
N ILE A 870 -22.49 0.36 -11.99
CA ILE A 870 -21.59 -0.80 -12.04
C ILE A 870 -20.98 -0.93 -13.44
N ARG A 871 -19.77 -1.48 -13.52
CA ARG A 871 -19.10 -1.81 -14.78
C ARG A 871 -19.23 -3.30 -15.09
N LEU A 872 -19.17 -3.66 -16.37
CA LEU A 872 -19.14 -5.06 -16.80
C LEU A 872 -18.28 -5.24 -18.04
N LYS A 873 -17.64 -6.40 -18.17
CA LYS A 873 -16.98 -6.84 -19.40
C LYS A 873 -18.04 -7.41 -20.33
N THR A 874 -18.13 -6.92 -21.56
CA THR A 874 -19.13 -7.38 -22.55
C THR A 874 -18.72 -8.69 -23.23
N ASN A 875 -17.42 -9.01 -23.22
CA ASN A 875 -16.83 -10.19 -23.88
C ASN A 875 -17.20 -10.30 -25.37
N GLY A 876 -17.58 -9.19 -26.02
CA GLY A 876 -18.00 -9.15 -27.42
C GLY A 876 -19.36 -9.81 -27.71
N GLY A 877 -20.11 -10.20 -26.69
CA GLY A 877 -21.39 -10.89 -26.80
C GLY A 877 -22.58 -10.05 -26.36
N LYS A 878 -23.73 -10.70 -26.12
CA LYS A 878 -24.97 -10.05 -25.67
C LYS A 878 -25.24 -10.40 -24.22
N SER A 879 -25.74 -9.43 -23.46
CA SER A 879 -26.16 -9.66 -22.07
C SER A 879 -27.43 -8.89 -21.73
N ILE A 880 -28.14 -9.37 -20.71
CA ILE A 880 -29.23 -8.63 -20.08
C ILE A 880 -28.81 -8.37 -18.64
N ALA A 881 -28.69 -7.09 -18.29
CA ALA A 881 -28.47 -6.67 -16.91
C ALA A 881 -29.82 -6.42 -16.23
N GLY A 882 -29.94 -6.83 -14.97
CA GLY A 882 -31.12 -6.60 -14.14
C GLY A 882 -30.77 -5.93 -12.82
N VAL A 883 -31.62 -5.04 -12.33
CA VAL A 883 -31.48 -4.42 -11.00
C VAL A 883 -32.76 -4.59 -10.21
N LYS A 884 -32.62 -5.10 -8.97
CA LYS A 884 -33.71 -5.22 -8.00
C LYS A 884 -33.44 -4.39 -6.75
N SER A 885 -34.50 -3.96 -6.08
CA SER A 885 -34.46 -3.31 -4.78
C SER A 885 -35.74 -3.65 -4.03
N ALA A 886 -35.66 -3.81 -2.70
CA ALA A 886 -36.83 -4.18 -1.90
C ALA A 886 -37.95 -3.13 -2.04
N GLY A 887 -39.17 -3.60 -2.35
CA GLY A 887 -40.35 -2.75 -2.53
C GLY A 887 -40.44 -2.01 -3.88
N LEU A 888 -39.48 -2.19 -4.80
CA LEU A 888 -39.50 -1.59 -6.13
C LEU A 888 -39.51 -2.67 -7.24
N PRO A 889 -40.22 -2.46 -8.36
CA PRO A 889 -40.17 -3.39 -9.49
C PRO A 889 -38.75 -3.57 -10.03
N THR A 890 -38.38 -4.80 -10.36
CA THR A 890 -37.09 -5.11 -11.01
C THR A 890 -37.08 -4.54 -12.44
N VAL A 891 -35.94 -4.01 -12.86
CA VAL A 891 -35.75 -3.43 -14.20
C VAL A 891 -34.60 -4.10 -14.94
N PHE A 892 -34.67 -4.08 -16.27
CA PHE A 892 -33.72 -4.75 -17.15
C PHE A 892 -33.25 -3.84 -18.28
N VAL A 893 -32.03 -4.06 -18.77
CA VAL A 893 -31.49 -3.41 -19.97
C VAL A 893 -30.71 -4.44 -20.81
N ASN A 894 -30.90 -4.40 -22.13
CA ASN A 894 -30.11 -5.17 -23.07
C ASN A 894 -28.77 -4.45 -23.33
N LEU A 895 -27.67 -5.19 -23.33
CA LEU A 895 -26.31 -4.64 -23.42
C LEU A 895 -25.56 -5.06 -24.68
#